data_AF-A0A0E0GA47-F1
#
_entry.id   AF-A0A0E0GA47-F1
#
_cell.length_a   1.000
_cell.length_b   1.000
_cell.length_c   1.000
_cell.angle_alpha   90.00
_cell.angle_beta   90.00
_cell.angle_gamma   90.00
#
_symmetry.space_group_name_H-M   'P 1'
#
loop_
_entity.id
_entity.type
_entity.pdbx_description
1 polymer ?
#
loop_
_entity_poly.entity_id
_entity_poly.type
_entity_poly.pdbx_seq_one_letter_code
_entity_poly.pdbx_strand_id
1 'polypeptide(L)'
;MAQHSAAAAGGDEEVAEAEAAAGSTTTGGATLRHRHAGKGADEHEAAGGGGGGRNGGADDPDATSVERVFADKAVPSWREQLTLRAFVVSALLAVMFSVIVMKLNLTTGIIPSLNVSAGLLGFFFVRLWTSAVERIGLLKQPFTRQENTVIQTCVVSAYGIAFSGGFGSYLFGMSETIAKQATEAKDAQNIKDPHLGWMIGFLFLVSFIGLFALVPLRKIMIVDYKLTYPSGTATAYLINGFHTPEGAKLAKKQVKTLGKYFLFSFFWGFFQWFYTAGDDCGFKNFPTLGLEAYNNRFFFDFSPTYVGVGMICPYIVNVSVLLGGILSWGVMWPLIAKKKGSWYPADISDNSLHGLQAYRVFISIALILGDGLYNFLKVLIRTLAGFISMVQNNSKGMLPVSDNGMSMSTAEEVSFDDERRTEIFLKDQIPKSVAYGGYVVVAALSIGTLPEIFPQLKWYYILVAYIVAPVLAFCNAYGSGLTDWSLASTYGKLAIFVFGAWAGLSHGGVLVGLAACGVMMSIVSTASDLMQDFKTGYLTLASPRSMFISQVIGTGMGCVIAPCVFWLFYKAFSNIGTSGTEYPAPYAIVYRNMAILGVDGFNSLPENCLTLCYIFFAAAIAINLIRDLAPHKVSRFIPLPMAMAIPFYIGSYFAIDMFLGSVILFVWEKLNKAKADAFGPAVASGLICGDGIWTLPQSILALAKVKPPICMKFLSRAANAKVDSFLAG
;
A
#
# COMPACT_ATOMS: atom_id res chain seq x y z
N MET A 1 -47.47 18.43 -19.65
CA MET A 1 -48.87 18.78 -19.28
C MET A 1 -48.83 19.25 -17.84
N ALA A 2 -49.38 20.44 -17.51
CA ALA A 2 -49.12 21.23 -16.27
C ALA A 2 -47.62 21.60 -16.07
N GLN A 3 -47.13 22.84 -16.09
CA GLN A 3 -47.71 24.19 -16.04
C GLN A 3 -48.12 24.70 -14.65
N HIS A 4 -47.16 25.37 -13.99
CA HIS A 4 -47.28 26.52 -13.09
C HIS A 4 -45.87 27.10 -12.91
N SER A 5 -45.58 28.38 -12.67
CA SER A 5 -46.12 29.68 -13.12
C SER A 5 -45.39 30.75 -12.30
N ALA A 6 -44.42 31.41 -12.92
CA ALA A 6 -44.09 32.83 -12.77
C ALA A 6 -43.60 33.46 -11.44
N ALA A 7 -42.81 34.54 -11.68
CA ALA A 7 -42.48 35.70 -10.85
C ALA A 7 -41.23 35.61 -9.95
N ALA A 8 -40.35 36.62 -9.86
CA ALA A 8 -39.92 37.78 -10.67
C ALA A 8 -39.08 38.70 -9.74
N ALA A 9 -38.34 39.65 -10.32
CA ALA A 9 -37.42 40.61 -9.68
C ALA A 9 -36.07 40.01 -9.21
N GLY A 10 -34.91 40.63 -9.49
CA GLY A 10 -34.63 41.84 -10.28
C GLY A 10 -33.51 42.67 -9.64
N GLY A 11 -32.62 43.27 -10.45
CA GLY A 11 -31.59 44.21 -9.99
C GLY A 11 -30.18 43.89 -10.50
N ASP A 12 -29.78 44.58 -11.56
CA ASP A 12 -28.39 44.73 -12.00
C ASP A 12 -27.60 45.62 -11.01
N GLU A 13 -26.27 45.44 -10.91
CA GLU A 13 -25.28 46.42 -11.41
C GLU A 13 -23.83 45.99 -11.11
N GLU A 14 -22.89 46.74 -11.68
CA GLU A 14 -21.52 46.35 -12.03
C GLU A 14 -20.46 47.17 -11.22
N VAL A 15 -19.17 47.09 -11.63
CA VAL A 15 -18.07 48.05 -11.35
C VAL A 15 -17.15 47.82 -10.13
N ALA A 16 -16.03 47.16 -10.44
CA ALA A 16 -14.62 47.58 -10.31
C ALA A 16 -13.95 48.09 -8.98
N GLU A 17 -12.70 47.60 -8.83
CA GLU A 17 -11.45 48.27 -8.38
C GLU A 17 -11.41 49.17 -7.12
N ALA A 18 -10.47 48.87 -6.21
CA ALA A 18 -9.16 49.55 -6.16
C ALA A 18 -8.25 49.06 -5.00
N GLU A 19 -6.93 49.19 -5.18
CA GLU A 19 -5.93 49.08 -4.12
C GLU A 19 -5.90 50.33 -3.23
N ALA A 20 -5.49 50.21 -1.97
CA ALA A 20 -4.67 51.25 -1.30
C ALA A 20 -3.90 50.69 -0.10
N ALA A 21 -2.64 51.09 0.03
CA ALA A 21 -1.80 50.85 1.19
C ALA A 21 -1.90 51.98 2.22
N ALA A 22 -1.56 51.71 3.48
CA ALA A 22 -1.17 52.72 4.46
C ALA A 22 -0.13 52.14 5.44
N GLY A 23 0.80 52.96 5.91
CA GLY A 23 1.83 52.55 6.87
C GLY A 23 2.40 53.73 7.66
N SER A 24 3.33 53.42 8.57
CA SER A 24 4.02 54.35 9.50
C SER A 24 3.15 54.88 10.67
N THR A 25 3.69 55.32 11.82
CA THR A 25 5.06 55.79 12.12
C THR A 25 5.49 55.58 13.60
N THR A 26 6.74 55.12 13.80
CA THR A 26 7.73 55.45 14.86
C THR A 26 7.40 55.62 16.37
N THR A 27 8.06 54.81 17.21
CA THR A 27 9.08 55.19 18.26
C THR A 27 9.66 53.93 18.95
N GLY A 28 10.82 53.90 19.63
CA GLY A 28 11.97 54.83 19.60
C GLY A 28 12.79 54.94 20.91
N GLY A 29 13.82 54.08 21.17
CA GLY A 29 14.73 54.28 22.34
C GLY A 29 15.81 53.21 22.67
N ALA A 30 17.08 53.63 22.61
CA ALA A 30 18.23 53.28 23.50
C ALA A 30 18.83 51.83 23.62
N THR A 31 19.89 51.61 22.83
CA THR A 31 21.26 51.16 23.23
C THR A 31 21.54 50.05 24.26
N LEU A 32 22.40 49.08 23.87
CA LEU A 32 23.71 48.87 24.52
C LEU A 32 24.72 48.16 23.60
N ARG A 33 26.02 48.46 23.76
CA ARG A 33 27.16 47.96 22.95
C ARG A 33 27.79 46.72 23.60
N HIS A 34 28.43 45.86 22.79
CA HIS A 34 29.79 45.38 23.10
C HIS A 34 30.60 45.16 21.81
N ARG A 35 31.92 45.31 21.90
CA ARG A 35 32.86 45.41 20.77
C ARG A 35 34.22 44.82 21.15
N HIS A 36 34.76 43.92 20.33
CA HIS A 36 36.19 43.58 20.17
C HIS A 36 36.32 43.06 18.72
N ALA A 37 37.07 43.70 17.81
CA ALA A 37 38.54 43.73 17.67
C ALA A 37 39.11 42.34 17.28
N GLY A 38 39.86 42.14 16.19
CA GLY A 38 40.32 43.05 15.12
C GLY A 38 41.80 42.86 14.80
N LYS A 39 42.11 42.31 13.61
CA LYS A 39 43.41 42.17 12.88
C LYS A 39 43.15 41.17 11.73
N GLY A 40 43.74 41.25 10.54
CA GLY A 40 44.61 42.25 9.93
C GLY A 40 44.74 41.94 8.44
N ALA A 41 45.02 42.98 7.66
CA ALA A 41 45.16 43.04 6.21
C ALA A 41 46.18 42.07 5.59
N ASP A 42 46.00 41.78 4.30
CA ASP A 42 46.95 42.24 3.27
C ASP A 42 46.23 42.35 1.91
N GLU A 43 46.54 43.41 1.16
CA GLU A 43 46.00 43.71 -0.16
C GLU A 43 47.01 43.31 -1.26
N HIS A 44 46.52 42.94 -2.44
CA HIS A 44 47.31 43.08 -3.65
C HIS A 44 46.39 43.38 -4.84
N GLU A 45 46.46 44.61 -5.35
CA GLU A 45 45.82 45.01 -6.59
C GLU A 45 46.54 44.41 -7.82
N ALA A 46 45.76 44.01 -8.82
CA ALA A 46 46.17 43.99 -10.21
C ALA A 46 44.94 44.24 -11.10
N ALA A 47 44.89 45.40 -11.76
CA ALA A 47 43.80 45.78 -12.65
C ALA A 47 43.96 45.16 -14.06
N GLY A 48 42.86 44.89 -14.76
CA GLY A 48 42.95 44.51 -16.18
C GLY A 48 41.74 43.84 -16.85
N GLY A 49 40.66 44.60 -17.07
CA GLY A 49 39.85 44.54 -18.31
C GLY A 49 39.10 43.27 -18.75
N GLY A 50 37.77 43.39 -18.87
CA GLY A 50 37.09 43.04 -20.12
C GLY A 50 36.29 41.73 -20.21
N GLY A 51 34.97 41.84 -20.00
CA GLY A 51 33.96 41.19 -20.84
C GLY A 51 33.62 39.71 -20.57
N GLY A 52 32.33 39.42 -20.37
CA GLY A 52 31.79 38.06 -20.46
C GLY A 52 30.87 37.67 -19.31
N GLY A 53 29.62 38.15 -19.35
CA GLY A 53 28.60 37.71 -18.39
C GLY A 53 28.28 36.21 -18.55
N ARG A 54 28.83 35.37 -17.67
CA ARG A 54 28.42 33.98 -17.49
C ARG A 54 27.59 33.84 -16.22
N ASN A 55 26.28 33.95 -16.39
CA ASN A 55 25.30 33.48 -15.40
C ASN A 55 25.29 31.94 -15.37
N GLY A 56 26.40 31.35 -14.95
CA GLY A 56 26.50 29.94 -14.59
C GLY A 56 26.26 29.83 -13.09
N GLY A 57 25.00 29.73 -12.69
CA GLY A 57 24.68 29.33 -11.32
C GLY A 57 25.17 27.90 -11.13
N ALA A 58 26.29 27.73 -10.43
CA ALA A 58 26.74 26.41 -10.01
C ALA A 58 25.67 25.83 -9.09
N ASP A 59 25.08 24.70 -9.49
CA ASP A 59 24.10 24.00 -8.68
C ASP A 59 24.79 23.53 -7.39
N ASP A 60 24.32 24.08 -6.27
CA ASP A 60 24.78 23.75 -4.93
C ASP A 60 24.35 22.31 -4.57
N PRO A 61 25.28 21.34 -4.38
CA PRO A 61 24.94 19.98 -4.01
C PRO A 61 24.37 19.85 -2.58
N ASP A 62 24.42 20.90 -1.76
CA ASP A 62 23.70 20.95 -0.48
C ASP A 62 22.18 21.09 -0.67
N ALA A 63 21.71 21.60 -1.81
CA ALA A 63 20.32 22.02 -1.98
C ALA A 63 19.31 20.87 -2.01
N THR A 64 19.66 19.69 -2.55
CA THR A 64 18.73 18.57 -2.81
C THR A 64 18.58 17.56 -1.65
N SER A 65 19.46 17.61 -0.65
CA SER A 65 19.49 16.67 0.47
C SER A 65 18.40 17.02 1.51
N VAL A 66 17.48 16.08 1.76
CA VAL A 66 16.47 16.24 2.81
C VAL A 66 17.14 16.20 4.17
N GLU A 67 18.12 15.33 4.38
CA GLU A 67 18.74 15.18 5.70
C GLU A 67 19.71 16.32 6.05
N ARG A 68 20.29 17.05 5.08
CA ARG A 68 21.02 18.31 5.35
C ARG A 68 20.08 19.40 5.87
N VAL A 69 18.85 19.48 5.35
CA VAL A 69 17.80 20.40 5.86
C VAL A 69 17.41 20.09 7.33
N PHE A 70 17.64 18.86 7.80
CA PHE A 70 17.46 18.44 9.19
C PHE A 70 18.80 18.19 9.92
N ALA A 71 19.92 18.78 9.48
CA ALA A 71 21.23 18.63 10.13
C ALA A 71 21.20 19.14 11.58
N ASP A 72 20.76 20.39 11.76
CA ASP A 72 20.76 21.09 13.06
C ASP A 72 19.68 20.61 14.05
N LYS A 73 18.77 19.73 13.61
CA LYS A 73 17.73 19.15 14.46
C LYS A 73 18.17 17.77 14.96
N ALA A 74 18.39 17.67 16.27
CA ALA A 74 18.62 16.39 16.94
C ALA A 74 17.45 15.43 16.70
N VAL A 75 17.77 14.18 16.33
CA VAL A 75 16.76 13.11 16.20
C VAL A 75 16.44 12.60 17.61
N PRO A 76 15.16 12.63 18.06
CA PRO A 76 14.79 12.14 19.39
C PRO A 76 15.08 10.66 19.54
N SER A 77 15.41 10.20 20.75
CA SER A 77 15.62 8.77 21.01
C SER A 77 14.34 7.97 20.77
N TRP A 78 14.46 6.66 20.52
CA TRP A 78 13.29 5.81 20.22
C TRP A 78 12.20 5.86 21.30
N ARG A 79 12.56 6.12 22.57
CA ARG A 79 11.57 6.28 23.67
C ARG A 79 10.82 7.61 23.58
N GLU A 80 11.48 8.68 23.17
CA GLU A 80 10.89 10.02 23.05
C GLU A 80 10.02 10.17 21.80
N GLN A 81 10.21 9.29 20.81
CA GLN A 81 9.32 9.17 19.65
C GLN A 81 7.95 8.55 20.02
N LEU A 82 7.88 7.82 21.13
CA LEU A 82 6.69 7.09 21.60
C LEU A 82 5.94 7.92 22.66
N THR A 83 5.19 8.93 22.23
CA THR A 83 4.49 9.85 23.13
C THR A 83 3.07 9.38 23.47
N LEU A 84 2.57 9.72 24.66
CA LEU A 84 1.17 9.44 25.03
C LEU A 84 0.17 10.15 24.09
N ARG A 85 0.46 11.39 23.69
CA ARG A 85 -0.41 12.15 22.76
C ARG A 85 -0.49 11.49 21.39
N ALA A 86 0.59 10.90 20.90
CA ALA A 86 0.60 10.12 19.66
C ALA A 86 -0.37 8.93 19.74
N PHE A 87 -0.31 8.14 20.82
CA PHE A 87 -1.21 6.99 20.98
C PHE A 87 -2.68 7.37 21.19
N VAL A 88 -2.96 8.46 21.92
CA VAL A 88 -4.34 8.98 22.09
C VAL A 88 -4.93 9.44 20.75
N VAL A 89 -4.18 10.22 19.96
CA VAL A 89 -4.62 10.62 18.62
C VAL A 89 -4.75 9.40 17.69
N SER A 90 -3.83 8.45 17.79
CA SER A 90 -3.90 7.20 17.01
C SER A 90 -5.15 6.38 17.35
N ALA A 91 -5.60 6.36 18.61
CA ALA A 91 -6.81 5.64 19.01
C ALA A 91 -8.08 6.26 18.42
N LEU A 92 -8.19 7.60 18.46
CA LEU A 92 -9.32 8.31 17.87
C LEU A 92 -9.37 8.11 16.34
N LEU A 93 -8.22 8.22 15.67
CA LEU A 93 -8.11 7.97 14.23
C LEU A 93 -8.36 6.50 13.88
N ALA A 94 -7.85 5.55 14.66
CA ALA A 94 -8.07 4.11 14.44
C ALA A 94 -9.55 3.74 14.47
N VAL A 95 -10.35 4.31 15.39
CA VAL A 95 -11.81 4.10 15.40
C VAL A 95 -12.44 4.65 14.12
N MET A 96 -12.14 5.89 13.76
CA MET A 96 -12.69 6.54 12.56
C MET A 96 -12.35 5.78 11.27
N PHE A 97 -11.07 5.42 11.08
CA PHE A 97 -10.63 4.66 9.91
C PHE A 97 -11.19 3.23 9.91
N SER A 98 -11.31 2.56 11.06
CA SER A 98 -11.91 1.22 11.14
C SER A 98 -13.39 1.24 10.74
N VAL A 99 -14.17 2.25 11.11
CA VAL A 99 -15.56 2.41 10.65
C VAL A 99 -15.63 2.54 9.13
N ILE A 100 -14.76 3.35 8.53
CA ILE A 100 -14.70 3.55 7.08
C ILE A 100 -14.32 2.26 6.36
N VAL A 101 -13.23 1.61 6.79
CA VAL A 101 -12.72 0.35 6.20
C VAL A 101 -13.74 -0.77 6.37
N MET A 102 -14.40 -0.88 7.53
CA MET A 102 -15.47 -1.86 7.74
C MET A 102 -16.63 -1.63 6.77
N LYS A 103 -17.04 -0.38 6.57
CA LYS A 103 -18.14 -0.07 5.66
C LYS A 103 -17.80 -0.46 4.22
N LEU A 104 -16.60 -0.12 3.75
CA LEU A 104 -16.12 -0.49 2.42
C LEU A 104 -16.04 -2.02 2.24
N ASN A 105 -15.51 -2.75 3.23
CA ASN A 105 -15.53 -4.23 3.24
C ASN A 105 -16.92 -4.82 3.02
N LEU A 106 -17.93 -4.26 3.71
CA LEU A 106 -19.30 -4.78 3.70
C LEU A 106 -20.10 -4.35 2.46
N THR A 107 -19.67 -3.31 1.73
CA THR A 107 -20.35 -2.86 0.51
C THR A 107 -19.62 -3.23 -0.78
N THR A 108 -18.38 -2.78 -0.96
CA THR A 108 -17.62 -2.94 -2.22
C THR A 108 -16.54 -4.02 -2.12
N GLY A 109 -16.04 -4.31 -0.91
CA GLY A 109 -14.90 -5.19 -0.66
C GLY A 109 -13.56 -4.72 -1.22
N ILE A 110 -13.49 -3.48 -1.74
CA ILE A 110 -12.28 -2.83 -2.22
C ILE A 110 -11.97 -1.67 -1.29
N ILE A 111 -10.78 -1.69 -0.70
CA ILE A 111 -10.30 -0.69 0.26
C ILE A 111 -9.07 0.01 -0.33
N PRO A 112 -9.08 1.35 -0.44
CA PRO A 112 -7.90 2.11 -0.84
C PRO A 112 -6.87 2.17 0.30
N SER A 113 -5.61 2.47 -0.05
CA SER A 113 -4.57 2.81 0.93
C SER A 113 -4.94 4.12 1.65
N LEU A 114 -5.00 4.08 2.99
CA LEU A 114 -5.32 5.24 3.84
C LEU A 114 -4.08 5.72 4.64
N ASN A 115 -2.88 5.22 4.32
CA ASN A 115 -1.62 5.55 5.01
C ASN A 115 -1.33 7.06 4.99
N VAL A 116 -1.54 7.70 3.82
CA VAL A 116 -1.42 9.15 3.65
C VAL A 116 -2.41 9.89 4.55
N SER A 117 -3.67 9.44 4.57
CA SER A 117 -4.75 10.02 5.40
C SER A 117 -4.43 9.92 6.89
N ALA A 118 -3.84 8.81 7.33
CA ALA A 118 -3.35 8.66 8.69
C ALA A 118 -2.22 9.66 9.02
N GLY A 119 -1.23 9.85 8.12
CA GLY A 119 -0.13 10.79 8.33
C GLY A 119 -0.53 12.28 8.29
N LEU A 120 -1.49 12.66 7.43
CA LEU A 120 -2.03 14.03 7.38
C LEU A 120 -2.88 14.35 8.62
N LEU A 121 -3.81 13.45 8.98
CA LEU A 121 -4.68 13.70 10.12
C LEU A 121 -3.92 13.56 11.45
N GLY A 122 -2.95 12.66 11.54
CA GLY A 122 -2.00 12.59 12.66
C GLY A 122 -1.29 13.93 12.89
N PHE A 123 -0.79 14.54 11.81
CA PHE A 123 -0.21 15.88 11.88
C PHE A 123 -1.21 16.94 12.36
N PHE A 124 -2.41 16.98 11.78
CA PHE A 124 -3.44 17.97 12.12
C PHE A 124 -3.88 17.87 13.59
N PHE A 125 -4.25 16.68 14.06
CA PHE A 125 -4.76 16.48 15.41
C PHE A 125 -3.68 16.66 16.48
N VAL A 126 -2.43 16.24 16.25
CA VAL A 126 -1.35 16.54 17.20
C VAL A 126 -0.98 18.02 17.19
N ARG A 127 -0.97 18.69 16.02
CA ARG A 127 -0.73 20.14 15.98
C ARG A 127 -1.80 20.90 16.77
N LEU A 128 -3.09 20.55 16.61
CA LEU A 128 -4.19 21.10 17.38
C LEU A 128 -4.01 20.84 18.89
N TRP A 129 -3.65 19.60 19.27
CA TRP A 129 -3.33 19.23 20.66
C TRP A 129 -2.17 20.06 21.23
N THR A 130 -1.07 20.20 20.50
CA THR A 130 0.09 20.98 20.96
C THR A 130 -0.25 22.46 21.11
N SER A 131 -1.01 23.05 20.17
CA SER A 131 -1.45 24.44 20.28
C SER A 131 -2.40 24.67 21.46
N ALA A 132 -3.23 23.69 21.83
CA ALA A 132 -4.08 23.77 23.02
C ALA A 132 -3.24 23.66 24.31
N VAL A 133 -2.28 22.74 24.37
CA VAL A 133 -1.40 22.53 25.54
C VAL A 133 -0.40 23.68 25.73
N GLU A 134 0.07 24.30 24.64
CA GLU A 134 0.94 25.47 24.65
C GLU A 134 0.24 26.70 25.25
N ARG A 135 -1.05 26.92 24.94
CA ARG A 135 -1.87 27.95 25.60
C ARG A 135 -2.03 27.77 27.11
N ILE A 136 -1.81 26.56 27.62
CA ILE A 136 -1.87 26.21 29.05
C ILE A 136 -0.45 26.19 29.67
N GLY A 137 0.60 26.46 28.89
CA GLY A 137 1.99 26.49 29.35
C GLY A 137 2.59 25.12 29.68
N LEU A 138 1.94 24.02 29.30
CA LEU A 138 2.32 22.64 29.66
C LEU A 138 3.03 21.86 28.54
N LEU A 139 3.48 22.54 27.47
CA LEU A 139 4.11 21.88 26.32
C LEU A 139 5.55 21.46 26.65
N LYS A 140 5.70 20.20 27.10
CA LYS A 140 7.02 19.65 27.51
C LYS A 140 7.94 19.24 26.35
N GLN A 141 7.39 18.92 25.18
CA GLN A 141 8.15 18.39 24.03
C GLN A 141 7.57 18.89 22.69
N PRO A 142 8.40 19.32 21.73
CA PRO A 142 7.96 19.72 20.39
C PRO A 142 7.42 18.54 19.59
N PHE A 143 6.61 18.81 18.57
CA PHE A 143 6.08 17.77 17.67
C PHE A 143 7.08 17.47 16.54
N THR A 144 7.49 16.21 16.42
CA THR A 144 8.57 15.78 15.50
C THR A 144 8.05 14.94 14.33
N ARG A 145 8.81 14.88 13.23
CA ARG A 145 8.45 14.02 12.09
C ARG A 145 8.40 12.54 12.48
N GLN A 146 9.28 12.11 13.37
CA GLN A 146 9.33 10.74 13.87
C GLN A 146 8.09 10.39 14.70
N GLU A 147 7.60 11.31 15.52
CA GLU A 147 6.34 11.16 16.25
C GLU A 147 5.14 11.07 15.29
N ASN A 148 5.13 11.88 14.22
CA ASN A 148 4.08 11.78 13.20
C ASN A 148 4.10 10.44 12.45
N THR A 149 5.30 9.92 12.14
CA THR A 149 5.45 8.57 11.57
C THR A 149 4.96 7.48 12.55
N VAL A 150 5.26 7.60 13.85
CA VAL A 150 4.72 6.71 14.89
C VAL A 150 3.19 6.68 14.86
N ILE A 151 2.53 7.84 14.73
CA ILE A 151 1.06 7.93 14.66
C ILE A 151 0.53 7.24 13.41
N GLN A 152 1.14 7.50 12.25
CA GLN A 152 0.76 6.85 11.00
C GLN A 152 0.87 5.33 11.11
N THR A 153 1.99 4.79 11.59
CA THR A 153 2.18 3.34 11.81
C THR A 153 1.12 2.76 12.75
N CYS A 154 0.82 3.42 13.87
CA CYS A 154 -0.18 2.94 14.82
C CYS A 154 -1.58 2.88 14.19
N VAL A 155 -1.99 3.93 13.49
CA VAL A 155 -3.30 4.04 12.85
C VAL A 155 -3.45 3.03 11.71
N VAL A 156 -2.44 2.92 10.84
CA VAL A 156 -2.41 1.95 9.72
C VAL A 156 -2.48 0.52 10.26
N SER A 157 -1.70 0.20 11.28
CA SER A 157 -1.74 -1.10 11.94
C SER A 157 -3.10 -1.42 12.55
N ALA A 158 -3.80 -0.43 13.09
CA ALA A 158 -5.09 -0.64 13.74
C ALA A 158 -6.23 -0.83 12.73
N TYR A 159 -6.38 0.06 11.73
CA TYR A 159 -7.40 -0.14 10.69
C TYR A 159 -7.05 -1.30 9.74
N GLY A 160 -5.77 -1.65 9.60
CA GLY A 160 -5.32 -2.81 8.81
C GLY A 160 -5.93 -4.12 9.29
N ILE A 161 -6.27 -4.22 10.58
CA ILE A 161 -7.03 -5.36 11.13
C ILE A 161 -8.49 -5.37 10.65
N ALA A 162 -9.11 -4.21 10.39
CA ALA A 162 -10.44 -4.16 9.79
C ALA A 162 -10.44 -4.73 8.35
N PHE A 163 -9.34 -4.62 7.60
CA PHE A 163 -9.18 -5.28 6.30
C PHE A 163 -8.79 -6.76 6.43
N SER A 164 -7.65 -7.03 7.09
CA SER A 164 -7.06 -8.37 7.17
C SER A 164 -7.85 -9.34 8.05
N GLY A 165 -8.69 -8.86 8.98
CA GLY A 165 -9.51 -9.66 9.90
C GLY A 165 -10.73 -10.34 9.27
N GLY A 166 -10.98 -10.16 7.97
CA GLY A 166 -11.92 -11.00 7.21
C GLY A 166 -13.41 -10.71 7.39
N PHE A 167 -13.78 -9.60 8.02
CA PHE A 167 -15.17 -9.25 8.37
C PHE A 167 -16.14 -9.09 7.18
N GLY A 168 -15.63 -8.81 5.98
CA GLY A 168 -16.38 -8.83 4.72
C GLY A 168 -16.06 -10.02 3.81
N SER A 169 -15.23 -10.95 4.26
CA SER A 169 -14.67 -12.04 3.45
C SER A 169 -14.62 -13.37 4.24
N TYR A 170 -13.44 -13.90 4.57
CA TYR A 170 -13.29 -15.26 5.07
C TYR A 170 -13.97 -15.50 6.44
N LEU A 171 -13.95 -14.52 7.35
CA LEU A 171 -14.49 -14.65 8.71
C LEU A 171 -16.01 -14.68 8.65
N PHE A 172 -16.60 -13.72 7.93
CA PHE A 172 -18.05 -13.67 7.80
C PHE A 172 -18.60 -14.77 6.86
N GLY A 173 -17.77 -15.29 5.95
CA GLY A 173 -18.05 -16.49 5.16
C GLY A 173 -18.24 -17.77 5.98
N MET A 174 -17.82 -17.79 7.25
CA MET A 174 -18.11 -18.88 8.19
C MET A 174 -19.54 -18.84 8.74
N SER A 175 -20.24 -17.71 8.66
CA SER A 175 -21.55 -17.51 9.29
C SER A 175 -22.68 -18.32 8.65
N GLU A 176 -23.73 -18.59 9.42
CA GLU A 176 -24.94 -19.26 8.97
C GLU A 176 -25.66 -18.44 7.87
N THR A 177 -25.64 -17.10 7.98
CA THR A 177 -26.23 -16.18 7.00
C THR A 177 -25.63 -16.35 5.60
N ILE A 178 -24.31 -16.55 5.52
CA ILE A 178 -23.63 -16.82 4.25
C ILE A 178 -23.79 -18.30 3.83
N ALA A 179 -23.77 -19.23 4.79
CA ALA A 179 -23.99 -20.65 4.51
C ALA A 179 -25.35 -20.96 3.88
N LYS A 180 -26.41 -20.27 4.32
CA LYS A 180 -27.77 -20.40 3.76
C LYS A 180 -27.81 -20.04 2.28
N GLN A 181 -27.01 -19.06 1.84
CA GLN A 181 -26.90 -18.58 0.46
C GLN A 181 -25.98 -19.44 -0.44
N ALA A 182 -25.10 -20.27 0.13
CA ALA A 182 -24.31 -21.22 -0.64
C ALA A 182 -25.17 -22.37 -1.19
N THR A 183 -24.65 -23.17 -2.12
CA THR A 183 -25.31 -24.40 -2.58
C THR A 183 -25.18 -25.54 -1.56
N GLU A 184 -23.98 -25.71 -1.01
CA GLU A 184 -23.57 -26.91 -0.25
C GLU A 184 -22.91 -26.58 1.10
N ALA A 185 -22.47 -27.62 1.83
CA ALA A 185 -21.76 -27.55 3.11
C ALA A 185 -22.45 -26.65 4.15
N LYS A 186 -23.75 -26.87 4.37
CA LYS A 186 -24.60 -26.11 5.33
C LYS A 186 -24.63 -26.71 6.73
N ASP A 187 -23.84 -27.76 6.97
CA ASP A 187 -23.80 -28.47 8.24
C ASP A 187 -23.17 -27.62 9.35
N ALA A 188 -23.59 -27.82 10.60
CA ALA A 188 -23.09 -27.08 11.75
C ALA A 188 -21.55 -27.17 11.92
N GLN A 189 -20.91 -28.26 11.46
CA GLN A 189 -19.45 -28.41 11.47
C GLN A 189 -18.71 -27.45 10.51
N ASN A 190 -19.40 -26.88 9.52
CA ASN A 190 -18.88 -25.93 8.53
C ASN A 190 -19.37 -24.49 8.80
N ILE A 191 -19.92 -24.22 9.98
CA ILE A 191 -20.50 -22.93 10.36
C ILE A 191 -19.92 -22.45 11.70
N LYS A 192 -19.61 -21.16 11.77
CA LYS A 192 -19.18 -20.46 12.98
C LYS A 192 -19.72 -19.04 12.93
N ASP A 193 -20.78 -18.75 13.66
CA ASP A 193 -21.36 -17.41 13.66
C ASP A 193 -20.47 -16.38 14.38
N PRO A 194 -20.43 -15.13 13.90
CA PRO A 194 -19.64 -14.08 14.53
C PRO A 194 -20.08 -13.84 15.97
N HIS A 195 -19.12 -13.81 16.89
CA HIS A 195 -19.34 -13.40 18.27
C HIS A 195 -18.10 -12.68 18.80
N LEU A 196 -18.33 -11.53 19.45
CA LEU A 196 -17.29 -10.55 19.76
C LEU A 196 -16.07 -11.16 20.47
N GLY A 197 -16.30 -12.00 21.50
CA GLY A 197 -15.23 -12.60 22.29
C GLY A 197 -14.28 -13.48 21.48
N TRP A 198 -14.80 -14.35 20.59
CA TRP A 198 -13.92 -15.23 19.80
C TRP A 198 -13.26 -14.49 18.64
N MET A 199 -13.92 -13.48 18.04
CA MET A 199 -13.31 -12.66 16.99
C MET A 199 -12.10 -11.88 17.53
N ILE A 200 -12.24 -11.27 18.72
CA ILE A 200 -11.12 -10.59 19.40
C ILE A 200 -10.01 -11.61 19.69
N GLY A 201 -10.33 -12.75 20.32
CA GLY A 201 -9.36 -13.80 20.63
C GLY A 201 -8.60 -14.31 19.41
N PHE A 202 -9.30 -14.61 18.31
CA PHE A 202 -8.70 -15.05 17.06
C PHE A 202 -7.67 -14.06 16.52
N LEU A 203 -8.02 -12.77 16.44
CA LEU A 203 -7.13 -11.73 15.90
C LEU A 203 -5.90 -11.52 16.79
N PHE A 204 -6.06 -11.54 18.13
CA PHE A 204 -4.91 -11.51 19.04
C PHE A 204 -3.94 -12.67 18.85
N LEU A 205 -4.41 -13.85 18.43
CA LEU A 205 -3.56 -15.01 18.18
C LEU A 205 -2.85 -14.96 16.82
N VAL A 206 -3.48 -14.42 15.77
CA VAL A 206 -2.95 -14.48 14.39
C VAL A 206 -2.23 -13.21 13.93
N SER A 207 -2.66 -12.02 14.35
CA SER A 207 -2.18 -10.76 13.76
C SER A 207 -0.77 -10.37 14.19
N PHE A 208 -0.31 -10.78 15.38
CA PHE A 208 1.02 -10.41 15.89
C PHE A 208 2.17 -11.19 15.22
N ILE A 209 1.92 -12.37 14.65
CA ILE A 209 2.97 -13.24 14.09
C ILE A 209 3.65 -12.58 12.87
N GLY A 210 2.89 -11.84 12.06
CA GLY A 210 3.42 -11.09 10.92
C GLY A 210 4.47 -10.04 11.32
N LEU A 211 4.32 -9.44 12.50
CA LEU A 211 5.26 -8.45 13.01
C LEU A 211 6.65 -9.04 13.24
N PHE A 212 6.76 -10.30 13.67
CA PHE A 212 8.04 -10.95 13.95
C PHE A 212 8.68 -11.59 12.72
N ALA A 213 7.86 -12.03 11.75
CA ALA A 213 8.30 -12.84 10.60
C ALA A 213 9.41 -12.20 9.75
N LEU A 214 9.32 -10.89 9.48
CA LEU A 214 10.23 -10.18 8.56
C LEU A 214 11.20 -9.19 9.23
N VAL A 215 11.12 -8.99 10.54
CA VAL A 215 12.07 -8.12 11.28
C VAL A 215 13.54 -8.44 11.00
N PRO A 216 13.99 -9.72 10.93
CA PRO A 216 15.38 -10.05 10.58
C PRO A 216 15.78 -9.63 9.16
N LEU A 217 14.82 -9.55 8.24
CA LEU A 217 15.04 -9.26 6.81
C LEU A 217 14.94 -7.76 6.48
N ARG A 218 14.54 -6.90 7.44
CA ARG A 218 14.33 -5.47 7.23
C ARG A 218 15.52 -4.74 6.59
N LYS A 219 16.77 -5.10 6.95
CA LYS A 219 17.99 -4.50 6.35
C LYS A 219 18.06 -4.86 4.87
N ILE A 220 17.85 -6.13 4.56
CA ILE A 220 17.93 -6.65 3.20
C ILE A 220 16.89 -5.97 2.31
N MET A 221 15.66 -5.81 2.81
CA MET A 221 14.56 -5.22 2.04
C MET A 221 14.68 -3.70 1.88
N ILE A 222 15.01 -2.97 2.95
CA ILE A 222 14.99 -1.49 2.96
C ILE A 222 16.33 -0.86 2.54
N VAL A 223 17.45 -1.45 2.96
CA VAL A 223 18.81 -0.90 2.74
C VAL A 223 19.49 -1.60 1.57
N ASP A 224 19.57 -2.93 1.57
CA ASP A 224 20.40 -3.67 0.61
C ASP A 224 19.72 -3.79 -0.77
N TYR A 225 18.41 -4.03 -0.82
CA TYR A 225 17.59 -4.07 -2.05
C TYR A 225 16.95 -2.72 -2.39
N LYS A 226 17.04 -1.74 -1.48
CA LYS A 226 16.44 -0.39 -1.60
C LYS A 226 14.98 -0.38 -2.07
N LEU A 227 14.17 -1.38 -1.70
CA LEU A 227 12.77 -1.51 -2.15
C LEU A 227 11.98 -0.23 -1.92
N THR A 228 11.15 0.14 -2.88
CA THR A 228 10.57 1.48 -2.97
C THR A 228 9.41 1.69 -1.99
N TYR A 229 8.51 0.72 -1.82
CA TYR A 229 7.23 0.87 -1.11
C TYR A 229 6.55 2.22 -1.42
N PRO A 230 6.03 2.43 -2.65
CA PRO A 230 5.58 3.74 -3.13
C PRO A 230 4.66 4.54 -2.19
N SER A 231 3.66 3.91 -1.56
CA SER A 231 2.78 4.53 -0.55
C SER A 231 3.54 4.96 0.70
N GLY A 232 4.47 4.14 1.20
CA GLY A 232 5.33 4.48 2.34
C GLY A 232 6.28 5.63 2.02
N THR A 233 6.87 5.61 0.81
CA THR A 233 7.71 6.70 0.30
C THR A 233 6.92 8.01 0.15
N ALA A 234 5.73 7.98 -0.47
CA ALA A 234 4.88 9.16 -0.60
C ALA A 234 4.45 9.73 0.76
N THR A 235 4.10 8.85 1.71
CA THR A 235 3.79 9.22 3.10
C THR A 235 4.98 9.88 3.78
N ALA A 236 6.20 9.36 3.60
CA ALA A 236 7.40 9.97 4.16
C ALA A 236 7.71 11.36 3.57
N TYR A 237 7.56 11.55 2.26
CA TYR A 237 7.71 12.86 1.63
C TYR A 237 6.68 13.87 2.16
N LEU A 238 5.44 13.44 2.36
CA LEU A 238 4.40 14.28 2.96
C LEU A 238 4.75 14.68 4.42
N ILE A 239 5.14 13.71 5.25
CA ILE A 239 5.53 13.95 6.65
C ILE A 239 6.75 14.87 6.72
N ASN A 240 7.82 14.61 5.96
CA ASN A 240 8.99 15.49 5.89
C ASN A 240 8.60 16.91 5.44
N GLY A 241 7.64 17.03 4.52
CA GLY A 241 7.11 18.31 4.06
C GLY A 241 6.45 19.13 5.17
N PHE A 242 5.64 18.51 6.05
CA PHE A 242 4.98 19.22 7.15
C PHE A 242 5.95 19.73 8.24
N HIS A 243 7.09 19.06 8.44
CA HIS A 243 8.06 19.41 9.48
C HIS A 243 9.29 20.18 8.95
N THR A 244 9.30 20.55 7.66
CA THR A 244 10.38 21.31 7.01
C THR A 244 10.66 22.64 7.75
N PRO A 245 11.92 22.94 8.15
CA PRO A 245 12.24 24.17 8.88
C PRO A 245 12.06 25.46 8.07
N GLU A 246 11.76 26.55 8.75
CA GLU A 246 11.71 27.88 8.15
C GLU A 246 13.12 28.36 7.78
N GLY A 247 13.44 28.37 6.48
CA GLY A 247 14.74 28.81 5.94
C GLY A 247 15.19 28.00 4.72
N ALA A 248 14.82 26.72 4.64
CA ALA A 248 15.23 25.82 3.57
C ALA A 248 14.55 26.15 2.22
N LYS A 249 15.21 26.95 1.38
CA LYS A 249 14.65 27.47 0.12
C LYS A 249 14.23 26.38 -0.87
N LEU A 250 15.01 25.31 -1.06
CA LEU A 250 14.62 24.23 -1.98
C LEU A 250 13.52 23.34 -1.39
N ALA A 251 13.64 22.93 -0.12
CA ALA A 251 12.58 22.16 0.55
C ALA A 251 11.24 22.91 0.52
N LYS A 252 11.21 24.23 0.75
CA LYS A 252 10.00 25.06 0.59
C LYS A 252 9.44 25.04 -0.84
N LYS A 253 10.29 24.96 -1.88
CA LYS A 253 9.84 24.75 -3.27
C LYS A 253 9.29 23.33 -3.47
N GLN A 254 9.95 22.30 -2.96
CA GLN A 254 9.48 20.91 -3.04
C GLN A 254 8.12 20.72 -2.36
N VAL A 255 7.94 21.28 -1.15
CA VAL A 255 6.65 21.28 -0.43
C VAL A 255 5.58 22.06 -1.19
N LYS A 256 5.90 23.21 -1.80
CA LYS A 256 4.96 23.94 -2.65
C LYS A 256 4.57 23.14 -3.90
N THR A 257 5.52 22.41 -4.51
CA THR A 257 5.26 21.51 -5.64
C THR A 257 4.36 20.35 -5.22
N LEU A 258 4.69 19.66 -4.11
CA LEU A 258 3.87 18.60 -3.55
C LEU A 258 2.44 19.09 -3.29
N GLY A 259 2.29 20.23 -2.61
CA GLY A 259 0.98 20.84 -2.33
C GLY A 259 0.18 21.21 -3.60
N LYS A 260 0.84 21.64 -4.68
CA LYS A 260 0.19 21.91 -5.97
C LYS A 260 -0.39 20.63 -6.58
N TYR A 261 0.41 19.57 -6.68
CA TYR A 261 -0.04 18.32 -7.29
C TYR A 261 -1.00 17.53 -6.39
N PHE A 262 -0.88 17.69 -5.06
CA PHE A 262 -1.85 17.26 -4.07
C PHE A 262 -3.23 17.86 -4.32
N LEU A 263 -3.33 19.20 -4.43
CA LEU A 263 -4.62 19.86 -4.67
C LEU A 263 -5.20 19.47 -6.04
N PHE A 264 -4.37 19.46 -7.09
CA PHE A 264 -4.79 18.99 -8.41
C PHE A 264 -5.39 17.58 -8.35
N SER A 265 -4.69 16.65 -7.69
CA SER A 265 -5.10 15.25 -7.59
C SER A 265 -6.34 15.06 -6.71
N PHE A 266 -6.47 15.81 -5.62
CA PHE A 266 -7.65 15.79 -4.75
C PHE A 266 -8.90 16.29 -5.49
N PHE A 267 -8.80 17.42 -6.20
CA PHE A 267 -9.91 17.94 -7.00
C PHE A 267 -10.19 17.08 -8.24
N TRP A 268 -9.19 16.40 -8.80
CA TRP A 268 -9.40 15.40 -9.85
C TRP A 268 -10.19 14.20 -9.32
N GLY A 269 -9.87 13.69 -8.12
CA GLY A 269 -10.66 12.65 -7.47
C GLY A 269 -12.12 13.05 -7.27
N PHE A 270 -12.38 14.28 -6.81
CA PHE A 270 -13.73 14.85 -6.72
C PHE A 270 -14.43 14.92 -8.09
N PHE A 271 -13.73 15.44 -9.10
CA PHE A 271 -14.24 15.53 -10.46
C PHE A 271 -14.58 14.14 -11.02
N GLN A 272 -13.71 13.14 -10.85
CA GLN A 272 -14.00 11.76 -11.24
C GLN A 272 -15.24 11.21 -10.53
N TRP A 273 -15.33 11.37 -9.20
CA TRP A 273 -16.47 10.92 -8.39
C TRP A 273 -17.79 11.50 -8.89
N PHE A 274 -17.81 12.77 -9.32
CA PHE A 274 -19.02 13.45 -9.82
C PHE A 274 -19.75 12.70 -10.95
N TYR A 275 -19.03 11.89 -11.74
CA TYR A 275 -19.56 11.15 -12.90
C TYR A 275 -19.81 9.64 -12.64
N THR A 276 -19.74 9.17 -11.39
CA THR A 276 -19.90 7.75 -11.02
C THR A 276 -21.28 7.40 -10.42
N ALA A 277 -22.38 8.01 -10.87
CA ALA A 277 -23.71 7.86 -10.24
C ALA A 277 -24.36 6.46 -10.31
N GLY A 278 -23.75 5.50 -11.00
CA GLY A 278 -24.22 4.13 -11.12
C GLY A 278 -23.13 3.15 -11.55
N ASP A 279 -23.51 1.90 -11.75
CA ASP A 279 -22.59 0.81 -12.09
C ASP A 279 -21.93 1.04 -13.46
N ASP A 280 -20.62 0.80 -13.54
CA ASP A 280 -19.78 1.04 -14.73
C ASP A 280 -19.85 2.47 -15.32
N CYS A 281 -20.16 3.47 -14.50
CA CYS A 281 -20.13 4.89 -14.89
C CYS A 281 -18.77 5.56 -14.56
N GLY A 282 -18.48 6.68 -15.24
CA GLY A 282 -17.40 7.63 -14.89
C GLY A 282 -16.11 7.46 -15.68
N PHE A 283 -15.15 8.37 -15.45
CA PHE A 283 -13.87 8.42 -16.18
C PHE A 283 -13.03 7.15 -16.07
N LYS A 284 -13.15 6.42 -14.94
CA LYS A 284 -12.48 5.12 -14.73
C LYS A 284 -12.94 4.03 -15.70
N ASN A 285 -14.04 4.26 -16.44
CA ASN A 285 -14.57 3.35 -17.45
C ASN A 285 -14.44 3.91 -18.88
N PHE A 286 -13.61 4.95 -19.11
CA PHE A 286 -13.42 5.54 -20.43
C PHE A 286 -12.57 4.62 -21.33
N PRO A 287 -13.10 4.15 -22.50
CA PRO A 287 -12.39 3.23 -23.37
C PRO A 287 -11.35 3.96 -24.24
N THR A 288 -10.28 4.48 -23.63
CA THR A 288 -9.24 5.29 -24.30
C THR A 288 -8.57 4.61 -25.48
N LEU A 289 -8.50 3.27 -25.47
CA LEU A 289 -7.92 2.44 -26.53
C LEU A 289 -8.99 1.74 -27.39
N GLY A 290 -10.25 2.17 -27.29
CA GLY A 290 -11.40 1.58 -27.96
C GLY A 290 -12.12 0.50 -27.14
N LEU A 291 -13.34 0.16 -27.56
CA LEU A 291 -14.25 -0.72 -26.81
C LEU A 291 -13.75 -2.17 -26.70
N GLU A 292 -13.07 -2.68 -27.72
CA GLU A 292 -12.50 -4.05 -27.69
C GLU A 292 -11.29 -4.15 -26.74
N ALA A 293 -10.45 -3.13 -26.71
CA ALA A 293 -9.36 -3.01 -25.72
C ALA A 293 -9.93 -2.88 -24.30
N TYR A 294 -10.97 -2.06 -24.11
CA TYR A 294 -11.68 -1.90 -22.85
C TYR A 294 -12.27 -3.21 -22.30
N ASN A 295 -12.92 -4.01 -23.16
CA ASN A 295 -13.42 -5.34 -22.79
C ASN A 295 -12.31 -6.28 -22.30
N ASN A 296 -11.10 -6.14 -22.85
CA ASN A 296 -9.90 -6.85 -22.41
C ASN A 296 -9.13 -6.09 -21.30
N ARG A 297 -9.76 -5.15 -20.58
CA ARG A 297 -9.16 -4.35 -19.49
C ARG A 297 -7.94 -3.49 -19.89
N PHE A 298 -7.79 -3.14 -21.16
CA PHE A 298 -6.81 -2.16 -21.64
C PHE A 298 -7.47 -0.80 -21.85
N PHE A 299 -7.34 0.06 -20.84
CA PHE A 299 -7.75 1.47 -20.86
C PHE A 299 -6.91 2.23 -19.84
N PHE A 300 -6.88 3.56 -19.95
CA PHE A 300 -6.29 4.45 -18.95
C PHE A 300 -7.40 4.86 -17.99
N ASP A 301 -7.28 4.57 -16.70
CA ASP A 301 -8.35 4.80 -15.71
C ASP A 301 -8.34 6.23 -15.11
N PHE A 302 -7.34 7.02 -15.52
CA PHE A 302 -7.06 8.39 -15.07
C PHE A 302 -6.75 8.51 -13.56
N SER A 303 -6.30 7.43 -12.90
CA SER A 303 -5.85 7.42 -11.50
C SER A 303 -4.54 8.21 -11.33
N PRO A 304 -4.56 9.35 -10.61
CA PRO A 304 -3.34 10.06 -10.26
C PRO A 304 -2.43 9.22 -9.37
N THR A 305 -3.01 8.35 -8.54
CA THR A 305 -2.27 7.42 -7.68
C THR A 305 -1.39 6.49 -8.52
N TYR A 306 -1.93 5.82 -9.54
CA TYR A 306 -1.13 4.89 -10.36
C TYR A 306 -0.10 5.62 -11.22
N VAL A 307 -0.42 6.82 -11.73
CA VAL A 307 0.57 7.67 -12.42
C VAL A 307 1.70 8.07 -11.47
N GLY A 308 1.38 8.48 -10.23
CA GLY A 308 2.38 8.82 -9.20
C GLY A 308 3.23 7.63 -8.76
N VAL A 309 2.63 6.45 -8.56
CA VAL A 309 3.36 5.20 -8.32
C VAL A 309 4.28 4.87 -9.49
N GLY A 310 3.80 5.05 -10.73
CA GLY A 310 4.58 4.89 -11.96
C GLY A 310 5.77 5.84 -12.11
N MET A 311 5.73 7.02 -11.47
CA MET A 311 6.86 7.96 -11.37
C MET A 311 7.85 7.60 -10.24
N ILE A 312 7.43 6.85 -9.21
CA ILE A 312 8.29 6.47 -8.07
C ILE A 312 8.91 5.08 -8.24
N CYS A 313 8.21 4.15 -8.89
CA CYS A 313 8.70 2.81 -9.19
C CYS A 313 9.80 2.83 -10.26
N PRO A 314 10.86 2.00 -10.14
CA PRO A 314 11.87 1.86 -11.19
C PRO A 314 11.25 1.45 -12.53
N TYR A 315 11.75 2.01 -13.64
CA TYR A 315 11.22 1.77 -14.99
C TYR A 315 11.02 0.28 -15.34
N ILE A 316 11.93 -0.60 -14.92
CA ILE A 316 11.82 -2.04 -15.15
C ILE A 316 10.61 -2.68 -14.46
N VAL A 317 10.17 -2.15 -13.31
CA VAL A 317 8.93 -2.60 -12.65
C VAL A 317 7.75 -2.27 -13.55
N ASN A 318 7.56 -1.02 -13.93
CA ASN A 318 6.38 -0.57 -14.67
C ASN A 318 6.31 -1.21 -16.07
N VAL A 319 7.46 -1.41 -16.74
CA VAL A 319 7.55 -2.20 -17.97
C VAL A 319 7.17 -3.67 -17.73
N SER A 320 7.58 -4.27 -16.62
CA SER A 320 7.20 -5.66 -16.27
C SER A 320 5.71 -5.78 -15.97
N VAL A 321 5.11 -4.82 -15.27
CA VAL A 321 3.66 -4.77 -15.05
C VAL A 321 2.93 -4.64 -16.40
N LEU A 322 3.37 -3.76 -17.30
CA LEU A 322 2.75 -3.64 -18.64
C LEU A 322 2.88 -4.93 -19.47
N LEU A 323 4.05 -5.57 -19.48
CA LEU A 323 4.27 -6.87 -20.14
C LEU A 323 3.37 -7.97 -19.55
N GLY A 324 3.19 -7.97 -18.22
CA GLY A 324 2.25 -8.85 -17.54
C GLY A 324 0.81 -8.66 -18.00
N GLY A 325 0.37 -7.40 -18.17
CA GLY A 325 -0.96 -7.07 -18.71
C GLY A 325 -1.15 -7.54 -20.15
N ILE A 326 -0.18 -7.24 -21.02
CA ILE A 326 -0.17 -7.68 -22.43
C ILE A 326 -0.26 -9.21 -22.53
N LEU A 327 0.59 -9.92 -21.77
CA LEU A 327 0.62 -11.39 -21.79
C LEU A 327 -0.70 -11.99 -21.25
N SER A 328 -1.23 -11.48 -20.14
CA SER A 328 -2.42 -12.05 -19.51
C SER A 328 -3.72 -11.69 -20.23
N TRP A 329 -4.13 -10.42 -20.17
CA TRP A 329 -5.41 -9.98 -20.73
C TRP A 329 -5.37 -9.77 -22.24
N GLY A 330 -4.19 -9.52 -22.83
CA GLY A 330 -4.04 -9.35 -24.27
C GLY A 330 -3.93 -10.66 -25.05
N VAL A 331 -3.38 -11.71 -24.42
CA VAL A 331 -3.09 -12.99 -25.09
C VAL A 331 -3.72 -14.19 -24.36
N MET A 332 -3.35 -14.45 -23.11
CA MET A 332 -3.73 -15.70 -22.42
C MET A 332 -5.24 -15.83 -22.16
N TRP A 333 -5.87 -14.83 -21.54
CA TRP A 333 -7.29 -14.90 -21.21
C TRP A 333 -8.19 -14.96 -22.46
N PRO A 334 -7.95 -14.18 -23.53
CA PRO A 334 -8.66 -14.35 -24.80
C PRO A 334 -8.47 -15.73 -25.45
N LEU A 335 -7.29 -16.35 -25.34
CA LEU A 335 -7.03 -17.69 -25.88
C LEU A 335 -7.70 -18.79 -25.05
N ILE A 336 -7.68 -18.69 -23.72
CA ILE A 336 -8.38 -19.63 -22.82
C ILE A 336 -9.90 -19.45 -22.93
N ALA A 337 -10.40 -18.22 -23.12
CA ALA A 337 -11.81 -17.94 -23.39
C ALA A 337 -12.34 -18.70 -24.62
N LYS A 338 -11.52 -18.82 -25.68
CA LYS A 338 -11.83 -19.63 -26.88
C LYS A 338 -11.86 -21.15 -26.63
N LYS A 339 -11.50 -21.62 -25.43
CA LYS A 339 -11.60 -23.03 -24.99
C LYS A 339 -12.75 -23.30 -24.03
N LYS A 340 -13.65 -22.32 -23.81
CA LYS A 340 -14.92 -22.50 -23.11
C LYS A 340 -15.74 -23.63 -23.74
N GLY A 341 -16.28 -24.53 -22.93
CA GLY A 341 -16.93 -25.78 -23.35
C GLY A 341 -15.98 -26.95 -23.61
N SER A 342 -14.66 -26.75 -23.63
CA SER A 342 -13.67 -27.82 -23.75
C SER A 342 -12.77 -27.95 -22.53
N TRP A 343 -12.18 -26.85 -22.03
CA TRP A 343 -11.31 -26.87 -20.84
C TRP A 343 -12.06 -26.57 -19.53
N TYR A 344 -13.24 -25.96 -19.65
CA TYR A 344 -14.14 -25.66 -18.55
C TYR A 344 -15.58 -25.52 -19.09
N PRO A 345 -16.62 -25.70 -18.24
CA PRO A 345 -18.02 -25.66 -18.68
C PRO A 345 -18.43 -24.36 -19.40
N ALA A 346 -19.41 -24.45 -20.30
CA ALA A 346 -19.86 -23.33 -21.12
C ALA A 346 -20.98 -22.49 -20.49
N ASP A 347 -21.72 -23.07 -19.56
CA ASP A 347 -22.87 -22.54 -18.83
C ASP A 347 -22.48 -21.66 -17.64
N ILE A 348 -21.26 -21.81 -17.12
CA ILE A 348 -20.77 -21.02 -15.98
C ILE A 348 -20.31 -19.61 -16.36
N SER A 349 -20.42 -18.70 -15.38
CA SER A 349 -19.93 -17.32 -15.51
C SER A 349 -18.40 -17.26 -15.46
N ASP A 350 -17.80 -16.30 -16.16
CA ASP A 350 -16.34 -16.16 -16.26
C ASP A 350 -15.68 -15.71 -14.93
N ASN A 351 -16.50 -15.29 -13.96
CA ASN A 351 -16.08 -14.99 -12.58
C ASN A 351 -16.08 -16.23 -11.67
N SER A 352 -16.60 -17.37 -12.13
CA SER A 352 -16.59 -18.64 -11.40
C SER A 352 -15.18 -19.25 -11.36
N LEU A 353 -14.81 -19.83 -10.21
CA LEU A 353 -13.58 -20.63 -10.09
C LEU A 353 -13.65 -21.97 -10.84
N HIS A 354 -14.83 -22.42 -11.27
CA HIS A 354 -14.94 -23.54 -12.22
C HIS A 354 -14.58 -23.14 -13.66
N GLY A 355 -14.27 -21.87 -13.91
CA GLY A 355 -13.99 -21.34 -15.24
C GLY A 355 -12.77 -20.40 -15.26
N LEU A 356 -12.83 -19.36 -16.09
CA LEU A 356 -11.70 -18.48 -16.40
C LEU A 356 -11.04 -17.84 -15.15
N GLN A 357 -11.80 -17.62 -14.07
CA GLN A 357 -11.28 -17.02 -12.84
C GLN A 357 -10.28 -17.90 -12.09
N ALA A 358 -10.35 -19.24 -12.19
CA ALA A 358 -9.33 -20.10 -11.58
C ALA A 358 -7.97 -19.90 -12.25
N TYR A 359 -7.89 -19.90 -13.58
CA TYR A 359 -6.64 -19.65 -14.30
C TYR A 359 -6.04 -18.30 -13.92
N ARG A 360 -6.86 -17.23 -13.84
CA ARG A 360 -6.43 -15.90 -13.37
C ARG A 360 -5.82 -15.95 -11.97
N VAL A 361 -6.50 -16.58 -11.01
CA VAL A 361 -6.03 -16.65 -9.62
C VAL A 361 -4.78 -17.52 -9.48
N PHE A 362 -4.82 -18.77 -9.94
CA PHE A 362 -3.77 -19.75 -9.67
C PHE A 362 -2.49 -19.54 -10.49
N ILE A 363 -2.58 -19.09 -11.74
CA ILE A 363 -1.37 -18.76 -12.53
C ILE A 363 -0.67 -17.52 -11.94
N SER A 364 -1.43 -16.53 -11.44
CA SER A 364 -0.86 -15.41 -10.68
C SER A 364 -0.12 -15.90 -9.45
N ILE A 365 -0.76 -16.74 -8.61
CA ILE A 365 -0.14 -17.37 -7.44
C ILE A 365 1.16 -18.08 -7.83
N ALA A 366 1.15 -18.87 -8.90
CA ALA A 366 2.30 -19.63 -9.34
C ALA A 366 3.50 -18.74 -9.75
N LEU A 367 3.27 -17.67 -10.50
CA LEU A 367 4.30 -16.67 -10.81
C LEU A 367 4.87 -16.01 -9.55
N ILE A 368 3.98 -15.53 -8.68
CA ILE A 368 4.31 -14.84 -7.41
C ILE A 368 5.16 -15.75 -6.51
N LEU A 369 4.76 -17.01 -6.37
CA LEU A 369 5.48 -18.00 -5.56
C LEU A 369 6.83 -18.38 -6.18
N GLY A 370 6.91 -18.58 -7.50
CA GLY A 370 8.16 -18.96 -8.16
C GLY A 370 9.23 -17.87 -8.02
N ASP A 371 8.84 -16.62 -8.24
CA ASP A 371 9.72 -15.45 -8.06
C ASP A 371 10.13 -15.25 -6.59
N GLY A 372 9.14 -15.21 -5.71
CA GLY A 372 9.35 -14.96 -4.29
C GLY A 372 10.16 -16.06 -3.60
N LEU A 373 9.93 -17.33 -3.96
CA LEU A 373 10.70 -18.46 -3.45
C LEU A 373 12.14 -18.43 -3.97
N TYR A 374 12.37 -18.09 -5.24
CA TYR A 374 13.72 -17.92 -5.76
C TYR A 374 14.49 -16.85 -4.99
N ASN A 375 13.88 -15.67 -4.82
CA ASN A 375 14.48 -14.56 -4.08
C ASN A 375 14.69 -14.89 -2.60
N PHE A 376 13.75 -15.61 -1.96
CA PHE A 376 13.88 -16.08 -0.58
C PHE A 376 15.05 -17.06 -0.42
N LEU A 377 15.14 -18.08 -1.28
CA LEU A 377 16.22 -19.07 -1.26
C LEU A 377 17.58 -18.41 -1.54
N LYS A 378 17.66 -17.48 -2.50
CA LYS A 378 18.86 -16.68 -2.79
C LYS A 378 19.32 -15.88 -1.57
N VAL A 379 18.39 -15.21 -0.87
CA VAL A 379 18.68 -14.47 0.37
C VAL A 379 19.15 -15.43 1.47
N LEU A 380 18.48 -16.57 1.65
CA LEU A 380 18.80 -17.57 2.67
C LEU A 380 20.20 -18.15 2.44
N ILE A 381 20.50 -18.58 1.21
CA ILE A 381 21.81 -19.14 0.81
C ILE A 381 22.92 -18.11 1.02
N ARG A 382 22.74 -16.86 0.56
CA ARG A 382 23.74 -15.79 0.78
C ARG A 382 23.95 -15.50 2.27
N THR A 383 22.89 -15.49 3.08
CA THR A 383 22.97 -15.26 4.52
C THR A 383 23.69 -16.40 5.23
N LEU A 384 23.40 -17.65 4.87
CA LEU A 384 24.08 -18.84 5.39
C LEU A 384 25.56 -18.87 4.99
N ALA A 385 25.88 -18.60 3.72
CA ALA A 385 27.27 -18.53 3.24
C ALA A 385 28.08 -17.44 3.96
N GLY A 386 27.50 -16.25 4.16
CA GLY A 386 28.12 -15.17 4.93
C GLY A 386 28.34 -15.54 6.41
N PHE A 387 27.40 -16.26 7.02
CA PHE A 387 27.55 -16.75 8.39
C PHE A 387 28.62 -17.86 8.51
N ILE A 388 28.64 -18.82 7.57
CA ILE A 388 29.66 -19.88 7.51
C ILE A 388 31.05 -19.28 7.33
N SER A 389 31.21 -18.32 6.40
CA SER A 389 32.47 -17.61 6.18
C SER A 389 32.93 -16.84 7.43
N MET A 390 32.00 -16.19 8.16
CA MET A 390 32.29 -15.51 9.42
C MET A 390 32.78 -16.47 10.52
N VAL A 391 32.12 -17.63 10.66
CA VAL A 391 32.49 -18.66 11.64
C VAL A 391 33.83 -19.32 11.27
N GLN A 392 34.08 -19.59 9.99
CA GLN A 392 35.32 -20.20 9.51
C GLN A 392 36.52 -19.26 9.61
N ASN A 393 36.36 -17.97 9.30
CA ASN A 393 37.46 -16.99 9.30
C ASN A 393 37.70 -16.33 10.67
N ASN A 394 36.93 -16.69 11.71
CA ASN A 394 37.07 -16.25 13.11
C ASN A 394 37.19 -14.71 13.29
N SER A 395 36.70 -13.95 12.31
CA SER A 395 36.78 -12.49 12.28
C SER A 395 35.67 -11.88 13.14
N LYS A 396 36.05 -11.10 14.16
CA LYS A 396 35.11 -10.23 14.92
C LYS A 396 34.61 -9.02 14.11
N GLY A 397 34.62 -9.13 12.78
CA GLY A 397 34.23 -8.10 11.83
C GLY A 397 32.77 -8.24 11.40
N MET A 398 32.09 -7.11 11.30
CA MET A 398 30.71 -6.95 10.86
C MET A 398 30.38 -7.70 9.56
N LEU A 399 29.17 -8.29 9.48
CA LEU A 399 28.65 -9.06 8.33
C LEU A 399 28.92 -8.37 6.97
N PRO A 400 29.83 -8.89 6.12
CA PRO A 400 30.00 -8.39 4.76
C PRO A 400 28.90 -9.00 3.88
N VAL A 401 27.74 -8.32 3.82
CA VAL A 401 26.71 -8.57 2.80
C VAL A 401 26.61 -7.35 1.87
N SER A 402 27.78 -6.90 1.42
CA SER A 402 27.96 -5.95 0.33
C SER A 402 29.18 -6.35 -0.48
N ASP A 403 29.11 -7.55 -1.04
CA ASP A 403 29.85 -7.87 -2.27
C ASP A 403 28.87 -8.58 -3.21
N ASN A 404 28.14 -7.77 -3.99
CA ASN A 404 27.56 -8.29 -5.21
C ASN A 404 28.74 -8.60 -6.13
N GLY A 405 28.67 -9.70 -6.90
CA GLY A 405 29.59 -9.95 -8.03
C GLY A 405 29.50 -8.91 -9.17
N MET A 406 28.92 -7.74 -8.91
CA MET A 406 29.15 -6.52 -9.65
C MET A 406 30.48 -5.94 -9.19
N SER A 407 31.51 -6.03 -10.03
CA SER A 407 32.61 -5.07 -9.92
C SER A 407 32.00 -3.66 -9.92
N MET A 408 32.23 -2.89 -8.86
CA MET A 408 31.85 -1.48 -8.80
C MET A 408 32.72 -0.67 -9.76
N SER A 409 32.48 -0.80 -11.07
CA SER A 409 33.13 -0.03 -12.12
C SER A 409 32.42 1.30 -12.39
N THR A 410 31.78 1.85 -11.36
CA THR A 410 31.55 3.28 -11.10
C THR A 410 31.07 3.38 -9.67
N ALA A 411 31.83 4.05 -8.80
CA ALA A 411 31.35 4.44 -7.49
C ALA A 411 30.38 5.62 -7.68
N GLU A 412 29.08 5.37 -7.57
CA GLU A 412 28.16 6.44 -7.20
C GLU A 412 28.48 6.81 -5.74
N GLU A 413 28.82 8.07 -5.48
CA GLU A 413 29.02 8.56 -4.12
C GLU A 413 27.76 8.31 -3.30
N VAL A 414 27.90 7.66 -2.14
CA VAL A 414 26.74 7.39 -1.28
C VAL A 414 26.24 8.73 -0.78
N SER A 415 24.99 9.07 -1.14
CA SER A 415 24.41 10.35 -0.74
C SER A 415 24.37 10.47 0.78
N PHE A 416 24.69 11.65 1.31
CA PHE A 416 24.57 11.99 2.74
C PHE A 416 23.20 11.58 3.34
N ASP A 417 22.14 11.72 2.55
CA ASP A 417 20.80 11.26 2.90
C ASP A 417 20.76 9.75 3.19
N ASP A 418 21.35 8.93 2.32
CA ASP A 418 21.37 7.47 2.46
C ASP A 418 22.32 7.01 3.58
N GLU A 419 23.46 7.68 3.77
CA GLU A 419 24.38 7.40 4.88
C GLU A 419 23.70 7.64 6.23
N ARG A 420 23.14 8.84 6.45
CA ARG A 420 22.51 9.23 7.73
C ARG A 420 21.25 8.41 8.04
N ARG A 421 20.45 8.08 7.01
CA ARG A 421 19.29 7.17 7.17
C ARG A 421 19.74 5.76 7.54
N THR A 422 20.78 5.23 6.86
CA THR A 422 21.33 3.90 7.14
C THR A 422 21.93 3.82 8.55
N GLU A 423 22.70 4.83 8.98
CA GLU A 423 23.28 4.89 10.32
C GLU A 423 22.20 4.74 11.41
N ILE A 424 21.14 5.56 11.36
CA ILE A 424 20.07 5.57 12.37
C ILE A 424 19.23 4.30 12.30
N PHE A 425 18.92 3.80 11.09
CA PHE A 425 18.17 2.56 10.89
C PHE A 425 18.93 1.31 11.37
N LEU A 426 20.27 1.34 11.32
CA LEU A 426 21.16 0.29 11.84
C LEU A 426 21.59 0.51 13.30
N LYS A 427 21.41 1.70 13.87
CA LYS A 427 21.67 1.97 15.30
C LYS A 427 20.60 1.31 16.18
N ASP A 428 19.32 1.55 15.87
CA ASP A 428 18.21 0.99 16.64
C ASP A 428 17.74 -0.37 16.07
N GLN A 429 18.61 -1.37 16.15
CA GLN A 429 18.27 -2.74 15.77
C GLN A 429 17.30 -3.36 16.78
N ILE A 430 16.25 -4.01 16.27
CA ILE A 430 15.44 -4.92 17.08
C ILE A 430 16.30 -6.19 17.28
N PRO A 431 16.56 -6.62 18.53
CA PRO A 431 17.40 -7.79 18.76
C PRO A 431 16.84 -9.03 18.05
N LYS A 432 17.70 -9.80 17.37
CA LYS A 432 17.29 -11.03 16.68
C LYS A 432 16.64 -12.05 17.64
N SER A 433 17.05 -12.06 18.90
CA SER A 433 16.43 -12.85 19.97
C SER A 433 14.97 -12.45 20.24
N VAL A 434 14.63 -11.16 20.20
CA VAL A 434 13.25 -10.67 20.32
C VAL A 434 12.44 -11.04 19.07
N ALA A 435 13.05 -10.96 17.88
CA ALA A 435 12.41 -11.35 16.63
C ALA A 435 12.04 -12.85 16.62
N TYR A 436 13.03 -13.74 16.75
CA TYR A 436 12.80 -15.19 16.71
C TYR A 436 12.05 -15.70 17.95
N GLY A 437 12.38 -15.20 19.15
CA GLY A 437 11.70 -15.59 20.38
C GLY A 437 10.24 -15.16 20.38
N GLY A 438 9.94 -13.93 19.96
CA GLY A 438 8.56 -13.45 19.83
C GLY A 438 7.77 -14.24 18.79
N TYR A 439 8.38 -14.57 17.64
CA TYR A 439 7.76 -15.45 16.65
C TYR A 439 7.37 -16.82 17.25
N VAL A 440 8.33 -17.49 17.92
CA VAL A 440 8.11 -18.82 18.51
C VAL A 440 7.07 -18.78 19.64
N VAL A 441 7.09 -17.77 20.51
CA VAL A 441 6.13 -17.64 21.62
C VAL A 441 4.71 -17.42 21.09
N VAL A 442 4.50 -16.47 20.17
CA VAL A 442 3.16 -16.20 19.63
C VAL A 442 2.67 -17.39 18.79
N ALA A 443 3.54 -18.01 18.00
CA ALA A 443 3.22 -19.23 17.26
C ALA A 443 2.80 -20.39 18.20
N ALA A 444 3.53 -20.64 19.28
CA ALA A 444 3.21 -21.69 20.25
C ALA A 444 1.88 -21.44 20.97
N LEU A 445 1.63 -20.20 21.41
CA LEU A 445 0.35 -19.80 22.02
C LEU A 445 -0.81 -20.04 21.04
N SER A 446 -0.66 -19.62 19.79
CA SER A 446 -1.69 -19.76 18.76
C SER A 446 -1.92 -21.22 18.34
N ILE A 447 -0.88 -22.03 18.21
CA ILE A 447 -0.98 -23.48 17.95
C ILE A 447 -1.78 -24.19 19.06
N GLY A 448 -1.60 -23.78 20.32
CA GLY A 448 -2.31 -24.35 21.47
C GLY A 448 -3.77 -23.90 21.59
N THR A 449 -4.08 -22.64 21.28
CA THR A 449 -5.38 -22.02 21.62
C THR A 449 -6.34 -21.84 20.43
N LEU A 450 -5.86 -21.74 19.19
CA LEU A 450 -6.75 -21.72 18.02
C LEU A 450 -7.66 -22.96 17.90
N PRO A 451 -7.23 -24.19 18.25
CA PRO A 451 -8.11 -25.35 18.26
C PRO A 451 -9.28 -25.24 19.25
N GLU A 452 -9.18 -24.43 20.31
CA GLU A 452 -10.28 -24.18 21.24
C GLU A 452 -11.34 -23.26 20.62
N ILE A 453 -10.92 -22.32 19.76
CA ILE A 453 -11.83 -21.45 19.01
C ILE A 453 -12.47 -22.22 17.84
N PHE A 454 -11.67 -23.05 17.16
CA PHE A 454 -12.05 -23.82 15.97
C PHE A 454 -11.64 -25.30 16.15
N PRO A 455 -12.48 -26.16 16.76
CA PRO A 455 -12.15 -27.57 17.02
C PRO A 455 -11.73 -28.39 15.79
N GLN A 456 -12.20 -27.98 14.61
CA GLN A 456 -11.84 -28.55 13.31
C GLN A 456 -10.40 -28.20 12.89
N LEU A 457 -9.91 -27.00 13.26
CA LEU A 457 -8.56 -26.51 12.97
C LEU A 457 -7.57 -27.06 14.02
N LYS A 458 -7.24 -28.34 13.88
CA LYS A 458 -6.25 -29.03 14.72
C LYS A 458 -4.86 -28.38 14.67
N TRP A 459 -4.13 -28.50 15.77
CA TRP A 459 -2.80 -27.89 16.01
C TRP A 459 -1.79 -28.10 14.86
N TYR A 460 -1.81 -29.24 14.19
CA TYR A 460 -0.84 -29.57 13.13
C TYR A 460 -1.05 -28.75 11.84
N TYR A 461 -2.29 -28.35 11.52
CA TYR A 461 -2.55 -27.44 10.40
C TYR A 461 -1.90 -26.07 10.66
N ILE A 462 -2.04 -25.57 11.89
CA ILE A 462 -1.51 -24.28 12.32
C ILE A 462 0.03 -24.31 12.36
N LEU A 463 0.62 -25.41 12.85
CA LEU A 463 2.07 -25.60 12.84
C LEU A 463 2.64 -25.55 11.41
N VAL A 464 2.04 -26.28 10.47
CA VAL A 464 2.47 -26.25 9.05
C VAL A 464 2.26 -24.85 8.45
N ALA A 465 1.15 -24.18 8.75
CA ALA A 465 0.92 -22.80 8.31
C ALA A 465 2.04 -21.86 8.79
N TYR A 466 2.48 -21.96 10.05
CA TYR A 466 3.58 -21.13 10.58
C TYR A 466 4.97 -21.51 10.08
N ILE A 467 5.22 -22.77 9.70
CA ILE A 467 6.48 -23.13 9.03
C ILE A 467 6.56 -22.46 7.63
N VAL A 468 5.44 -22.39 6.90
CA VAL A 468 5.40 -21.85 5.53
C VAL A 468 5.22 -20.32 5.48
N ALA A 469 4.50 -19.73 6.44
CA ALA A 469 4.10 -18.33 6.40
C ALA A 469 5.25 -17.31 6.29
N PRO A 470 6.44 -17.47 6.90
CA PRO A 470 7.55 -16.52 6.74
C PRO A 470 8.03 -16.40 5.29
N VAL A 471 7.98 -17.49 4.51
CA VAL A 471 8.32 -17.47 3.08
C VAL A 471 7.27 -16.64 2.33
N LEU A 472 5.99 -16.93 2.53
CA LEU A 472 4.88 -16.23 1.87
C LEU A 472 4.80 -14.74 2.27
N ALA A 473 5.11 -14.43 3.53
CA ALA A 473 5.24 -13.06 4.01
C ALA A 473 6.36 -12.31 3.28
N PHE A 474 7.54 -12.93 3.10
CA PHE A 474 8.63 -12.35 2.34
C PHE A 474 8.23 -12.12 0.88
N CYS A 475 7.63 -13.12 0.22
CA CYS A 475 7.16 -13.01 -1.17
C CYS A 475 6.17 -11.83 -1.33
N ASN A 476 5.21 -11.69 -0.41
CA ASN A 476 4.23 -10.60 -0.43
C ASN A 476 4.87 -9.23 -0.19
N ALA A 477 5.68 -9.12 0.86
CA ALA A 477 6.32 -7.86 1.23
C ALA A 477 7.34 -7.41 0.17
N TYR A 478 8.00 -8.34 -0.52
CA TYR A 478 8.87 -8.05 -1.66
C TYR A 478 8.08 -7.53 -2.87
N GLY A 479 6.98 -8.21 -3.24
CA GLY A 479 6.08 -7.74 -4.30
C GLY A 479 5.48 -6.36 -4.03
N SER A 480 5.01 -6.13 -2.81
CA SER A 480 4.50 -4.83 -2.35
C SER A 480 5.59 -3.76 -2.37
N GLY A 481 6.82 -4.11 -1.97
CA GLY A 481 7.97 -3.19 -2.02
C GLY A 481 8.37 -2.74 -3.42
N LEU A 482 8.11 -3.56 -4.44
CA LEU A 482 8.33 -3.20 -5.84
C LEU A 482 7.16 -2.42 -6.46
N THR A 483 5.91 -2.76 -6.12
CA THR A 483 4.73 -2.40 -6.92
C THR A 483 3.63 -1.65 -6.16
N ASP A 484 3.80 -1.46 -4.85
CA ASP A 484 2.80 -0.96 -3.90
C ASP A 484 1.60 -1.91 -3.64
N TRP A 485 1.55 -3.08 -4.28
CA TRP A 485 0.39 -3.97 -4.18
C TRP A 485 0.58 -5.16 -3.24
N SER A 486 -0.31 -5.30 -2.24
CA SER A 486 -0.37 -6.46 -1.35
C SER A 486 -1.27 -7.56 -1.89
N LEU A 487 -0.73 -8.77 -1.96
CA LEU A 487 -1.37 -9.99 -2.45
C LEU A 487 -1.85 -10.91 -1.30
N ALA A 488 -1.93 -10.39 -0.07
CA ALA A 488 -2.31 -11.16 1.13
C ALA A 488 -3.61 -11.97 0.98
N SER A 489 -4.63 -11.42 0.31
CA SER A 489 -5.88 -12.11 -0.02
C SER A 489 -5.69 -13.31 -0.95
N THR A 490 -4.75 -13.22 -1.87
CA THR A 490 -4.38 -14.28 -2.83
C THR A 490 -3.65 -15.43 -2.13
N TYR A 491 -2.76 -15.15 -1.16
CA TYR A 491 -2.18 -16.18 -0.30
C TYR A 491 -3.20 -16.80 0.68
N GLY A 492 -4.16 -15.99 1.17
CA GLY A 492 -5.31 -16.49 1.93
C GLY A 492 -6.09 -17.55 1.17
N LYS A 493 -6.42 -17.29 -0.11
CA LYS A 493 -7.07 -18.27 -0.99
C LYS A 493 -6.25 -19.54 -1.21
N LEU A 494 -4.92 -19.43 -1.34
CA LEU A 494 -4.06 -20.61 -1.40
C LEU A 494 -4.19 -21.47 -0.13
N ALA A 495 -4.23 -20.85 1.05
CA ALA A 495 -4.45 -21.55 2.31
C ALA A 495 -5.84 -22.21 2.38
N ILE A 496 -6.89 -21.61 1.79
CA ILE A 496 -8.21 -22.25 1.67
C ILE A 496 -8.10 -23.62 0.97
N PHE A 497 -7.46 -23.68 -0.21
CA PHE A 497 -7.35 -24.90 -0.99
C PHE A 497 -6.42 -25.94 -0.34
N VAL A 498 -5.29 -25.52 0.23
CA VAL A 498 -4.34 -26.45 0.87
C VAL A 498 -4.92 -27.06 2.15
N PHE A 499 -5.47 -26.24 3.05
CA PHE A 499 -5.95 -26.72 4.35
C PHE A 499 -7.40 -27.25 4.30
N GLY A 500 -8.24 -26.74 3.40
CA GLY A 500 -9.58 -27.28 3.15
C GLY A 500 -9.53 -28.71 2.61
N ALA A 501 -8.70 -28.96 1.59
CA ALA A 501 -8.50 -30.28 1.01
C ALA A 501 -7.91 -31.29 2.00
N TRP A 502 -6.95 -30.85 2.81
CA TRP A 502 -6.32 -31.72 3.82
C TRP A 502 -7.23 -32.00 5.03
N ALA A 503 -8.27 -31.21 5.26
CA ALA A 503 -9.31 -31.53 6.22
C ALA A 503 -10.41 -32.44 5.63
N GLY A 504 -10.86 -32.17 4.40
CA GLY A 504 -11.97 -32.88 3.78
C GLY A 504 -13.34 -32.47 4.33
N LEU A 505 -14.41 -32.76 3.58
CA LEU A 505 -15.76 -32.25 3.89
C LEU A 505 -16.30 -32.82 5.20
N SER A 506 -16.04 -34.11 5.45
CA SER A 506 -16.44 -34.89 6.61
C SER A 506 -15.81 -34.43 7.94
N HIS A 507 -14.84 -33.52 7.91
CA HIS A 507 -14.16 -32.99 9.10
C HIS A 507 -14.24 -31.46 9.20
N GLY A 508 -15.20 -30.85 8.50
CA GLY A 508 -15.42 -29.39 8.53
C GLY A 508 -14.43 -28.60 7.67
N GLY A 509 -13.96 -29.17 6.55
CA GLY A 509 -12.90 -28.58 5.73
C GLY A 509 -13.19 -27.16 5.19
N VAL A 510 -14.46 -26.76 5.03
CA VAL A 510 -14.81 -25.38 4.66
C VAL A 510 -14.41 -24.42 5.78
N LEU A 511 -14.71 -24.77 7.04
CA LEU A 511 -14.34 -23.96 8.20
C LEU A 511 -12.81 -23.95 8.42
N VAL A 512 -12.15 -25.10 8.25
CA VAL A 512 -10.68 -25.20 8.33
C VAL A 512 -10.01 -24.32 7.28
N GLY A 513 -10.45 -24.38 6.01
CA GLY A 513 -9.94 -23.57 4.93
C GLY A 513 -10.12 -22.06 5.17
N LEU A 514 -11.31 -21.63 5.61
CA LEU A 514 -11.59 -20.23 5.95
C LEU A 514 -10.79 -19.74 7.18
N ALA A 515 -10.60 -20.58 8.19
CA ALA A 515 -9.81 -20.21 9.37
C ALA A 515 -8.31 -20.12 9.03
N ALA A 516 -7.77 -21.08 8.29
CA ALA A 516 -6.39 -21.07 7.80
C ALA A 516 -6.13 -19.91 6.81
N CYS A 517 -7.13 -19.52 6.00
CA CYS A 517 -7.09 -18.29 5.22
C CYS A 517 -6.87 -17.05 6.10
N GLY A 518 -7.59 -16.94 7.21
CA GLY A 518 -7.43 -15.82 8.14
C GLY A 518 -6.08 -15.79 8.83
N VAL A 519 -5.58 -16.96 9.24
CA VAL A 519 -4.22 -17.11 9.78
C VAL A 519 -3.19 -16.61 8.76
N MET A 520 -3.26 -17.07 7.51
CA MET A 520 -2.30 -16.72 6.47
C MET A 520 -2.41 -15.25 6.03
N MET A 521 -3.63 -14.76 5.78
CA MET A 521 -3.87 -13.38 5.35
C MET A 521 -3.42 -12.36 6.39
N SER A 522 -3.63 -12.64 7.68
CA SER A 522 -3.18 -11.78 8.78
C SER A 522 -1.65 -11.66 8.81
N ILE A 523 -0.93 -12.79 8.82
CA ILE A 523 0.54 -12.79 8.85
C ILE A 523 1.11 -12.05 7.65
N VAL A 524 0.62 -12.39 6.46
CA VAL A 524 1.18 -11.93 5.18
C VAL A 524 0.85 -10.46 4.91
N SER A 525 -0.30 -9.95 5.38
CA SER A 525 -0.60 -8.51 5.36
C SER A 525 0.28 -7.77 6.36
N THR A 526 0.18 -8.10 7.66
CA THR A 526 0.87 -7.36 8.73
C THR A 526 2.39 -7.32 8.56
N ALA A 527 2.98 -8.39 8.03
CA ALA A 527 4.41 -8.42 7.69
C ALA A 527 4.78 -7.46 6.54
N SER A 528 3.92 -7.32 5.53
CA SER A 528 4.10 -6.36 4.44
C SER A 528 3.91 -4.93 4.91
N ASP A 529 2.86 -4.70 5.70
CA ASP A 529 2.54 -3.39 6.28
C ASP A 529 3.72 -2.89 7.16
N LEU A 530 4.35 -3.79 7.95
CA LEU A 530 5.56 -3.49 8.73
C LEU A 530 6.76 -3.11 7.85
N MET A 531 6.97 -3.76 6.69
CA MET A 531 8.08 -3.38 5.80
C MET A 531 7.82 -2.02 5.16
N GLN A 532 6.57 -1.72 4.79
CA GLN A 532 6.17 -0.42 4.27
C GLN A 532 6.36 0.69 5.33
N ASP A 533 5.96 0.45 6.58
CA ASP A 533 6.16 1.39 7.67
C ASP A 533 7.65 1.53 8.06
N PHE A 534 8.47 0.48 7.92
CA PHE A 534 9.93 0.61 8.01
C PHE A 534 10.52 1.46 6.88
N LYS A 535 9.95 1.47 5.65
CA LYS A 535 10.37 2.40 4.60
C LYS A 535 10.01 3.84 4.98
N THR A 536 8.79 4.09 5.47
CA THR A 536 8.39 5.42 5.94
C THR A 536 9.30 5.89 7.08
N GLY A 537 9.61 5.00 8.03
CA GLY A 537 10.51 5.26 9.15
C GLY A 537 11.94 5.57 8.69
N TYR A 538 12.50 4.78 7.77
CA TYR A 538 13.82 5.03 7.19
C TYR A 538 13.92 6.43 6.56
N LEU A 539 12.93 6.82 5.76
CA LEU A 539 12.89 8.13 5.08
C LEU A 539 12.54 9.31 6.00
N THR A 540 12.09 9.08 7.23
CA THR A 540 11.78 10.11 8.24
C THR A 540 12.74 10.13 9.43
N LEU A 541 13.80 9.30 9.40
CA LEU A 541 14.68 9.01 10.54
C LEU A 541 13.93 8.56 11.80
N ALA A 542 12.77 7.90 11.66
CA ALA A 542 12.07 7.28 12.77
C ALA A 542 12.72 5.94 13.12
N SER A 543 12.86 5.67 14.42
CA SER A 543 13.57 4.49 14.90
C SER A 543 12.78 3.21 14.58
N PRO A 544 13.40 2.16 14.02
CA PRO A 544 12.73 0.90 13.79
C PRO A 544 12.19 0.24 15.07
N ARG A 545 12.74 0.57 16.25
CA ARG A 545 12.15 0.13 17.53
C ARG A 545 10.83 0.84 17.81
N SER A 546 10.76 2.14 17.53
CA SER A 546 9.52 2.93 17.64
C SER A 546 8.46 2.42 16.69
N MET A 547 8.82 2.16 15.43
CA MET A 547 7.88 1.61 14.42
C MET A 547 7.31 0.27 14.88
N PHE A 548 8.18 -0.66 15.31
CA PHE A 548 7.74 -1.98 15.79
C PHE A 548 6.83 -1.90 17.02
N ILE A 549 7.18 -1.09 18.03
CA ILE A 549 6.34 -0.91 19.23
C ILE A 549 5.01 -0.23 18.87
N SER A 550 5.05 0.77 17.99
CA SER A 550 3.85 1.44 17.48
C SER A 550 2.91 0.46 16.79
N GLN A 551 3.45 -0.46 15.98
CA GLN A 551 2.67 -1.47 15.27
C GLN A 551 2.16 -2.59 16.18
N VAL A 552 2.89 -2.97 17.23
CA VAL A 552 2.38 -3.87 18.30
C VAL A 552 1.18 -3.22 18.99
N ILE A 553 1.27 -1.95 19.35
CA ILE A 553 0.18 -1.21 20.02
C ILE A 553 -1.03 -1.05 19.07
N GLY A 554 -0.79 -0.60 17.84
CA GLY A 554 -1.82 -0.45 16.81
C GLY A 554 -2.50 -1.77 16.46
N THR A 555 -1.75 -2.87 16.33
CA THR A 555 -2.31 -4.21 16.14
C THR A 555 -3.23 -4.61 17.30
N GLY A 556 -2.78 -4.43 18.55
CA GLY A 556 -3.61 -4.71 19.74
C GLY A 556 -4.89 -3.87 19.81
N MET A 557 -4.80 -2.59 19.43
CA MET A 557 -5.96 -1.71 19.29
C MET A 557 -6.90 -2.20 18.17
N GLY A 558 -6.37 -2.56 17.00
CA GLY A 558 -7.13 -3.12 15.88
C GLY A 558 -7.86 -4.42 16.22
N CYS A 559 -7.22 -5.31 16.99
CA CYS A 559 -7.81 -6.56 17.47
C CYS A 559 -9.03 -6.36 18.38
N VAL A 560 -9.23 -5.17 18.96
CA VAL A 560 -10.43 -4.81 19.73
C VAL A 560 -11.38 -3.93 18.92
N ILE A 561 -10.86 -2.86 18.31
CA ILE A 561 -11.64 -1.85 17.58
C ILE A 561 -12.35 -2.49 16.38
N ALA A 562 -11.67 -3.29 15.57
CA ALA A 562 -12.28 -3.82 14.35
C ALA A 562 -13.42 -4.82 14.63
N PRO A 563 -13.30 -5.80 15.55
CA PRO A 563 -14.45 -6.60 15.99
C PRO A 563 -15.59 -5.79 16.60
N CYS A 564 -15.30 -4.77 17.41
CA CYS A 564 -16.34 -3.91 17.98
C CYS A 564 -17.10 -3.13 16.91
N VAL A 565 -16.38 -2.56 15.93
CA VAL A 565 -16.97 -1.86 14.79
C VAL A 565 -17.80 -2.83 13.94
N PHE A 566 -17.29 -4.01 13.59
CA PHE A 566 -18.07 -5.03 12.87
C PHE A 566 -19.33 -5.43 13.66
N TRP A 567 -19.21 -5.62 14.97
CA TRP A 567 -20.33 -6.00 15.85
C TRP A 567 -21.43 -4.94 15.89
N LEU A 568 -21.08 -3.65 15.82
CA LEU A 568 -22.05 -2.56 15.67
C LEU A 568 -22.84 -2.70 14.36
N PHE A 569 -22.18 -2.91 13.22
CA PHE A 569 -22.89 -3.17 11.94
C PHE A 569 -23.73 -4.45 12.01
N TYR A 570 -23.17 -5.54 12.54
CA TYR A 570 -23.82 -6.85 12.63
C TYR A 570 -25.06 -6.85 13.55
N LYS A 571 -25.09 -5.99 14.58
CA LYS A 571 -26.26 -5.81 15.45
C LYS A 571 -27.24 -4.74 14.97
N ALA A 572 -26.78 -3.71 14.27
CA ALA A 572 -27.65 -2.65 13.73
C ALA A 572 -28.41 -3.10 12.48
N PHE A 573 -27.83 -3.98 11.65
CA PHE A 573 -28.39 -4.40 10.36
C PHE A 573 -28.65 -5.92 10.34
N SER A 574 -29.90 -6.32 10.58
CA SER A 574 -30.32 -7.73 10.66
C SER A 574 -30.19 -8.54 9.35
N ASN A 575 -29.97 -7.87 8.23
CA ASN A 575 -29.88 -8.44 6.88
C ASN A 575 -28.49 -8.29 6.24
N ILE A 576 -27.46 -7.99 7.05
CA ILE A 576 -26.06 -7.96 6.65
C ILE A 576 -25.63 -9.29 6.01
N GLY A 577 -24.88 -9.22 4.92
CA GLY A 577 -24.43 -10.38 4.14
C GLY A 577 -25.46 -10.94 3.15
N THR A 578 -26.67 -10.39 3.09
CA THR A 578 -27.69 -10.81 2.11
C THR A 578 -27.57 -9.97 0.83
N SER A 579 -27.59 -10.63 -0.33
CA SER A 579 -27.55 -9.94 -1.63
C SER A 579 -28.69 -8.93 -1.80
N GLY A 580 -28.40 -7.75 -2.37
CA GLY A 580 -29.38 -6.68 -2.59
C GLY A 580 -29.73 -5.81 -1.38
N THR A 581 -29.06 -6.00 -0.23
CA THR A 581 -29.23 -5.14 0.95
C THR A 581 -28.21 -3.99 0.97
N GLU A 582 -28.25 -3.14 2.01
CA GLU A 582 -27.28 -2.06 2.20
C GLU A 582 -25.84 -2.56 2.44
N TYR A 583 -25.70 -3.75 3.05
CA TYR A 583 -24.41 -4.35 3.43
C TYR A 583 -24.32 -5.80 2.93
N PRO A 584 -24.23 -6.03 1.60
CA PRO A 584 -24.31 -7.36 1.02
C PRO A 584 -23.08 -8.25 1.27
N ALA A 585 -21.95 -7.68 1.72
CA ALA A 585 -20.68 -8.38 1.96
C ALA A 585 -20.30 -9.38 0.84
N PRO A 586 -20.18 -8.92 -0.42
CA PRO A 586 -20.16 -9.80 -1.60
C PRO A 586 -18.97 -10.76 -1.62
N TYR A 587 -17.87 -10.43 -0.94
CA TYR A 587 -16.73 -11.33 -0.82
C TYR A 587 -16.93 -12.46 0.19
N ALA A 588 -17.85 -12.37 1.14
CA ALA A 588 -18.07 -13.41 2.13
C ALA A 588 -18.62 -14.69 1.49
N ILE A 589 -19.63 -14.57 0.61
CA ILE A 589 -20.16 -15.69 -0.17
C ILE A 589 -19.14 -16.21 -1.18
N VAL A 590 -18.35 -15.33 -1.81
CA VAL A 590 -17.26 -15.74 -2.71
C VAL A 590 -16.27 -16.61 -1.96
N TYR A 591 -15.72 -16.14 -0.83
CA TYR A 591 -14.74 -16.90 -0.03
C TYR A 591 -15.31 -18.22 0.50
N ARG A 592 -16.59 -18.25 0.92
CA ARG A 592 -17.23 -19.52 1.32
C ARG A 592 -17.29 -20.50 0.15
N ASN A 593 -17.68 -20.06 -1.05
CA ASN A 593 -17.70 -20.92 -2.23
C ASN A 593 -16.29 -21.35 -2.66
N MET A 594 -15.25 -20.52 -2.47
CA MET A 594 -13.84 -20.94 -2.62
C MET A 594 -13.46 -22.03 -1.62
N ALA A 595 -14.00 -21.99 -0.41
CA ALA A 595 -13.74 -22.98 0.63
C ALA A 595 -14.51 -24.28 0.44
N ILE A 596 -15.73 -24.24 -0.09
CA ILE A 596 -16.45 -25.44 -0.57
C ILE A 596 -15.63 -26.11 -1.67
N LEU A 597 -15.25 -25.35 -2.72
CA LEU A 597 -14.43 -25.86 -3.82
C LEU A 597 -13.04 -26.36 -3.36
N GLY A 598 -12.45 -25.66 -2.39
CA GLY A 598 -11.15 -25.99 -1.83
C GLY A 598 -11.12 -27.29 -1.02
N VAL A 599 -12.27 -27.86 -0.64
CA VAL A 599 -12.36 -29.14 0.07
C VAL A 599 -12.08 -30.34 -0.84
N ASP A 600 -12.44 -30.26 -2.12
CA ASP A 600 -12.04 -31.25 -3.13
C ASP A 600 -10.59 -31.01 -3.62
N GLY A 601 -10.00 -29.90 -3.20
CA GLY A 601 -8.65 -29.47 -3.50
C GLY A 601 -8.42 -29.11 -4.96
N PHE A 602 -7.20 -29.33 -5.41
CA PHE A 602 -6.74 -28.90 -6.73
C PHE A 602 -7.35 -29.69 -7.90
N ASN A 603 -8.01 -30.83 -7.64
CA ASN A 603 -8.63 -31.66 -8.66
C ASN A 603 -9.92 -31.05 -9.24
N SER A 604 -10.58 -30.16 -8.49
CA SER A 604 -11.79 -29.45 -8.96
C SER A 604 -11.48 -28.17 -9.74
N LEU A 605 -10.21 -27.92 -10.07
CA LEU A 605 -9.82 -26.84 -10.98
C LEU A 605 -10.05 -27.23 -12.45
N PRO A 606 -10.29 -26.23 -13.33
CA PRO A 606 -10.38 -26.44 -14.77
C PRO A 606 -9.23 -27.23 -15.39
N GLU A 607 -9.47 -27.89 -16.52
CA GLU A 607 -8.45 -28.67 -17.21
C GLU A 607 -7.21 -27.82 -17.54
N ASN A 608 -6.04 -28.45 -17.44
CA ASN A 608 -4.73 -27.81 -17.68
C ASN A 608 -4.38 -26.64 -16.73
N CYS A 609 -5.24 -26.25 -15.78
CA CYS A 609 -4.99 -25.13 -14.88
C CYS A 609 -3.71 -25.36 -14.04
N LEU A 610 -3.57 -26.54 -13.43
CA LEU A 610 -2.37 -26.93 -12.67
C LEU A 610 -1.12 -27.04 -13.53
N THR A 611 -1.24 -27.60 -14.74
CA THR A 611 -0.13 -27.72 -15.69
C THR A 611 0.42 -26.34 -16.04
N LEU A 612 -0.45 -25.37 -16.32
CA LEU A 612 -0.06 -23.98 -16.53
C LEU A 612 0.58 -23.38 -15.27
N CYS A 613 0.05 -23.65 -14.07
CA CYS A 613 0.67 -23.19 -12.83
C CYS A 613 2.12 -23.70 -12.69
N TYR A 614 2.39 -24.99 -12.92
CA TYR A 614 3.75 -25.53 -12.87
C TYR A 614 4.68 -24.89 -13.92
N ILE A 615 4.19 -24.69 -15.16
CA ILE A 615 4.95 -24.02 -16.22
C ILE A 615 5.30 -22.58 -15.82
N PHE A 616 4.34 -21.80 -15.32
CA PHE A 616 4.55 -20.41 -14.93
C PHE A 616 5.42 -20.26 -13.67
N PHE A 617 5.31 -21.18 -12.71
CA PHE A 617 6.20 -21.26 -11.54
C PHE A 617 7.65 -21.53 -11.97
N ALA A 618 7.87 -22.52 -12.84
CA ALA A 618 9.19 -22.82 -13.38
C ALA A 618 9.76 -21.67 -14.24
N ALA A 619 8.91 -21.00 -15.02
CA ALA A 619 9.28 -19.83 -15.81
C ALA A 619 9.72 -18.65 -14.91
N ALA A 620 9.03 -18.38 -13.79
CA ALA A 620 9.43 -17.33 -12.86
C ALA A 620 10.81 -17.59 -12.22
N ILE A 621 11.11 -18.84 -11.87
CA ILE A 621 12.43 -19.26 -11.39
C ILE A 621 13.48 -19.10 -12.51
N ALA A 622 13.18 -19.56 -13.73
CA ALA A 622 14.10 -19.47 -14.86
C ALA A 622 14.42 -18.02 -15.25
N ILE A 623 13.42 -17.13 -15.29
CA ILE A 623 13.61 -15.71 -15.61
C ILE A 623 14.54 -15.05 -14.58
N ASN A 624 14.34 -15.30 -13.28
CA ASN A 624 15.21 -14.76 -12.24
C ASN A 624 16.63 -15.35 -12.29
N LEU A 625 16.78 -16.66 -12.58
CA LEU A 625 18.08 -17.30 -12.75
C LEU A 625 18.84 -16.71 -13.95
N ILE A 626 18.17 -16.54 -15.10
CA ILE A 626 18.77 -15.88 -16.28
C ILE A 626 19.14 -14.44 -15.94
N ARG A 627 18.31 -13.72 -15.18
CA ARG A 627 18.58 -12.33 -14.75
C ARG A 627 19.83 -12.22 -13.86
N ASP A 628 20.06 -13.17 -12.97
CA ASP A 628 21.23 -13.20 -12.09
C ASP A 628 22.51 -13.68 -12.79
N LEU A 629 22.40 -14.54 -13.80
CA LEU A 629 23.55 -15.03 -14.57
C LEU A 629 23.92 -14.13 -15.76
N ALA A 630 22.99 -13.31 -16.26
CA ALA A 630 23.22 -12.45 -17.41
C ALA A 630 24.08 -11.21 -17.07
N PRO A 631 24.92 -10.74 -18.01
CA PRO A 631 25.66 -9.48 -17.83
C PRO A 631 24.74 -8.29 -17.55
N HIS A 632 25.20 -7.33 -16.75
CA HIS A 632 24.41 -6.16 -16.31
C HIS A 632 23.72 -5.38 -17.44
N LYS A 633 24.33 -5.32 -18.64
CA LYS A 633 23.76 -4.68 -19.83
C LYS A 633 22.48 -5.35 -20.35
N VAL A 634 22.31 -6.65 -20.08
CA VAL A 634 21.16 -7.49 -20.46
C VAL A 634 20.19 -7.64 -19.29
N SER A 635 20.67 -7.90 -18.07
CA SER A 635 19.80 -8.15 -16.90
C SER A 635 18.91 -6.95 -16.50
N ARG A 636 19.30 -5.73 -16.88
CA ARG A 636 18.47 -4.52 -16.75
C ARG A 636 17.20 -4.51 -17.61
N PHE A 637 17.13 -5.35 -18.65
CA PHE A 637 15.98 -5.47 -19.56
C PHE A 637 15.13 -6.72 -19.30
N ILE A 638 15.60 -7.65 -18.47
CA ILE A 638 14.86 -8.86 -18.13
C ILE A 638 13.75 -8.47 -17.15
N PRO A 639 12.47 -8.77 -17.45
CA PRO A 639 11.36 -8.35 -16.61
C PRO A 639 11.35 -9.08 -15.26
N LEU A 640 10.55 -8.55 -14.33
CA LEU A 640 10.34 -9.09 -12.99
C LEU A 640 9.06 -9.94 -12.97
N PRO A 641 9.14 -11.28 -12.86
CA PRO A 641 7.96 -12.14 -12.83
C PRO A 641 6.95 -11.77 -11.73
N MET A 642 7.41 -11.35 -10.55
CA MET A 642 6.55 -10.81 -9.48
C MET A 642 5.67 -9.64 -9.96
N ALA A 643 6.26 -8.67 -10.67
CA ALA A 643 5.54 -7.50 -11.17
C ALA A 643 4.63 -7.85 -12.36
N MET A 644 5.04 -8.81 -13.20
CA MET A 644 4.19 -9.34 -14.28
C MET A 644 2.93 -10.04 -13.77
N ALA A 645 2.94 -10.59 -12.55
CA ALA A 645 1.87 -11.42 -12.03
C ALA A 645 0.65 -10.65 -11.49
N ILE A 646 0.80 -9.37 -11.14
CA ILE A 646 -0.32 -8.58 -10.57
C ILE A 646 -1.41 -8.30 -11.64
N PRO A 647 -1.08 -7.90 -12.88
CA PRO A 647 -2.06 -7.78 -13.96
C PRO A 647 -2.84 -9.05 -14.26
N PHE A 648 -2.24 -10.24 -14.13
CA PHE A 648 -2.90 -11.53 -14.41
C PHE A 648 -4.19 -11.68 -13.59
N TYR A 649 -4.19 -11.16 -12.36
CA TYR A 649 -5.35 -11.17 -11.47
C TYR A 649 -6.27 -9.95 -11.66
N ILE A 650 -5.71 -8.75 -11.79
CA ILE A 650 -6.48 -7.49 -11.64
C ILE A 650 -6.98 -6.90 -12.97
N GLY A 651 -6.16 -6.91 -14.02
CA GLY A 651 -6.41 -6.15 -15.26
C GLY A 651 -5.16 -5.45 -15.79
N SER A 652 -5.22 -4.92 -17.01
CA SER A 652 -4.11 -4.17 -17.62
C SER A 652 -4.20 -2.65 -17.42
N TYR A 653 -5.30 -2.13 -16.88
CA TYR A 653 -5.56 -0.69 -16.79
C TYR A 653 -4.52 0.03 -15.94
N PHE A 654 -4.34 -0.38 -14.67
CA PHE A 654 -3.35 0.20 -13.76
C PHE A 654 -1.91 0.08 -14.29
N ALA A 655 -1.62 -0.92 -15.13
CA ALA A 655 -0.34 -1.10 -15.77
C ALA A 655 -0.05 0.00 -16.81
N ILE A 656 -1.07 0.45 -17.54
CA ILE A 656 -0.99 1.57 -18.49
C ILE A 656 -0.78 2.87 -17.71
N ASP A 657 -1.52 3.07 -16.62
CA ASP A 657 -1.41 4.28 -15.78
C ASP A 657 0.00 4.41 -15.14
N MET A 658 0.53 3.31 -14.59
CA MET A 658 1.90 3.24 -14.07
C MET A 658 2.97 3.44 -15.15
N PHE A 659 2.76 2.87 -16.34
CA PHE A 659 3.67 3.08 -17.46
C PHE A 659 3.68 4.54 -17.94
N LEU A 660 2.52 5.22 -17.96
CA LEU A 660 2.43 6.64 -18.28
C LEU A 660 3.22 7.49 -17.26
N GLY A 661 3.13 7.19 -15.97
CA GLY A 661 3.95 7.83 -14.94
C GLY A 661 5.45 7.73 -15.21
N SER A 662 5.91 6.55 -15.61
CA SER A 662 7.30 6.33 -16.03
C SER A 662 7.68 7.12 -17.29
N VAL A 663 6.80 7.20 -18.29
CA VAL A 663 7.06 8.01 -19.51
C VAL A 663 7.16 9.49 -19.15
N ILE A 664 6.31 10.00 -18.27
CA ILE A 664 6.34 11.39 -17.79
C ILE A 664 7.70 11.69 -17.12
N LEU A 665 8.15 10.84 -16.19
CA LEU A 665 9.44 11.05 -15.53
C LEU A 665 10.62 10.92 -16.50
N PHE A 666 10.62 9.91 -17.37
CA PHE A 666 11.69 9.69 -18.35
C PHE A 666 11.85 10.87 -19.32
N VAL A 667 10.74 11.43 -19.82
CA VAL A 667 10.78 12.63 -20.66
C VAL A 667 11.27 13.83 -19.86
N TRP A 668 10.88 13.98 -18.60
CA TRP A 668 11.36 15.07 -17.74
C TRP A 668 12.87 14.95 -17.46
N GLU A 669 13.39 13.76 -17.14
CA GLU A 669 14.83 13.50 -16.97
C GLU A 669 15.62 13.84 -18.25
N LYS A 670 15.08 13.51 -19.43
CA LYS A 670 15.69 13.85 -20.72
C LYS A 670 15.73 15.34 -21.02
N LEU A 671 14.73 16.09 -20.56
CA LEU A 671 14.65 17.55 -20.76
C LEU A 671 15.46 18.33 -19.71
N ASN A 672 15.41 17.92 -18.44
CA ASN A 672 16.14 18.53 -17.35
C ASN A 672 16.27 17.57 -16.15
N LYS A 673 17.34 16.76 -16.15
CA LYS A 673 17.63 15.79 -15.08
C LYS A 673 17.63 16.42 -13.69
N ALA A 674 18.34 17.53 -13.46
CA ALA A 674 18.43 18.17 -12.14
C ALA A 674 17.06 18.57 -11.56
N LYS A 675 16.13 19.05 -12.39
CA LYS A 675 14.75 19.34 -11.96
C LYS A 675 13.91 18.07 -11.76
N ALA A 676 14.10 17.04 -12.58
CA ALA A 676 13.42 15.76 -12.42
C ALA A 676 13.84 15.08 -11.11
N ASP A 677 15.14 15.00 -10.82
CA ASP A 677 15.68 14.45 -9.58
C ASP A 677 15.20 15.26 -8.35
N ALA A 678 15.19 16.60 -8.43
CA ALA A 678 14.80 17.46 -7.32
C ALA A 678 13.28 17.53 -7.05
N PHE A 679 12.43 17.37 -8.06
CA PHE A 679 10.97 17.59 -7.93
C PHE A 679 10.11 16.39 -8.31
N GLY A 680 10.59 15.43 -9.09
CA GLY A 680 9.86 14.22 -9.51
C GLY A 680 9.23 13.46 -8.34
N PRO A 681 10.01 13.12 -7.27
CA PRO A 681 9.46 12.47 -6.08
C PRO A 681 8.37 13.32 -5.38
N ALA A 682 8.50 14.64 -5.36
CA ALA A 682 7.51 15.54 -4.77
C ALA A 682 6.22 15.66 -5.59
N VAL A 683 6.33 15.64 -6.93
CA VAL A 683 5.17 15.58 -7.85
C VAL A 683 4.44 14.26 -7.67
N ALA A 684 5.17 13.14 -7.77
CA ALA A 684 4.64 11.79 -7.64
C ALA A 684 3.96 11.56 -6.28
N SER A 685 4.62 11.97 -5.19
CA SER A 685 4.03 11.93 -3.84
C SER A 685 2.80 12.83 -3.75
N GLY A 686 2.81 14.01 -4.37
CA GLY A 686 1.64 14.89 -4.44
C GLY A 686 0.44 14.22 -5.12
N LEU A 687 0.64 13.54 -6.25
CA LEU A 687 -0.41 12.80 -6.95
C LEU A 687 -0.98 11.65 -6.09
N ILE A 688 -0.12 10.78 -5.55
CA ILE A 688 -0.53 9.69 -4.65
C ILE A 688 -1.29 10.25 -3.44
N CYS A 689 -0.76 11.31 -2.83
CA CYS A 689 -1.34 11.85 -1.61
C CYS A 689 -2.68 12.54 -1.85
N GLY A 690 -2.85 13.30 -2.94
CA GLY A 690 -4.09 14.05 -3.17
C GLY A 690 -5.29 13.14 -3.46
N ASP A 691 -5.13 12.14 -4.33
CA ASP A 691 -6.15 11.13 -4.60
C ASP A 691 -6.37 10.22 -3.39
N GLY A 692 -5.29 9.80 -2.70
CA GLY A 692 -5.36 9.07 -1.43
C GLY A 692 -6.18 9.80 -0.35
N ILE A 693 -6.00 11.13 -0.18
CA ILE A 693 -6.83 11.93 0.73
C ILE A 693 -8.27 12.05 0.24
N TRP A 694 -8.53 12.18 -1.08
CA TRP A 694 -9.88 12.25 -1.63
C TRP A 694 -10.74 11.02 -1.29
N THR A 695 -10.13 9.84 -1.15
CA THR A 695 -10.84 8.62 -0.74
C THR A 695 -11.56 8.75 0.61
N LEU A 696 -11.11 9.65 1.50
CA LEU A 696 -11.72 9.88 2.81
C LEU A 696 -13.07 10.64 2.68
N PRO A 697 -13.16 11.85 2.08
CA PRO A 697 -14.44 12.47 1.72
C PRO A 697 -15.34 11.57 0.90
N GLN A 698 -14.82 10.85 -0.10
CA GLN A 698 -15.61 9.91 -0.90
C GLN A 698 -16.26 8.82 -0.03
N SER A 699 -15.52 8.27 0.93
CA SER A 699 -16.04 7.28 1.87
C SER A 699 -17.09 7.85 2.82
N ILE A 700 -16.93 9.11 3.26
CA ILE A 700 -17.91 9.82 4.10
C ILE A 700 -19.19 10.13 3.33
N LEU A 701 -19.09 10.57 2.07
CA LEU A 701 -20.23 10.78 1.18
C LEU A 701 -20.97 9.47 0.92
N ALA A 702 -20.25 8.37 0.70
CA ALA A 702 -20.83 7.04 0.59
C ALA A 702 -21.49 6.59 1.91
N LEU A 703 -20.90 6.87 3.08
CA LEU A 703 -21.52 6.63 4.40
C LEU A 703 -22.84 7.40 4.54
N ALA A 704 -22.86 8.66 4.14
CA ALA A 704 -24.06 9.53 4.15
C ALA A 704 -25.08 9.21 3.03
N LYS A 705 -24.88 8.14 2.25
CA LYS A 705 -25.72 7.72 1.11
C LYS A 705 -25.86 8.80 0.01
N VAL A 706 -24.91 9.74 -0.06
CA VAL A 706 -24.85 10.74 -1.12
C VAL A 706 -24.45 10.05 -2.42
N LYS A 707 -25.40 9.94 -3.35
CA LYS A 707 -25.11 9.46 -4.71
C LYS A 707 -24.38 10.56 -5.49
N PRO A 708 -23.41 10.20 -6.35
CA PRO A 708 -22.92 11.15 -7.34
C PRO A 708 -24.04 11.63 -8.26
N PRO A 709 -23.95 12.85 -8.82
CA PRO A 709 -25.04 13.45 -9.59
C PRO A 709 -25.13 12.96 -11.04
N ILE A 710 -24.01 12.61 -11.69
CA ILE A 710 -23.99 12.24 -13.11
C ILE A 710 -23.48 10.80 -13.26
N CYS A 711 -24.08 10.03 -14.18
CA CYS A 711 -23.49 8.78 -14.67
C CYS A 711 -23.01 9.00 -16.11
N MET A 712 -21.69 8.89 -16.34
CA MET A 712 -21.13 8.91 -17.68
C MET A 712 -20.87 7.48 -18.16
N LYS A 713 -21.58 7.00 -19.18
CA LYS A 713 -21.35 5.68 -19.81
C LYS A 713 -20.87 5.82 -21.24
N PHE A 714 -20.05 4.86 -21.66
CA PHE A 714 -19.49 4.79 -23.00
C PHE A 714 -20.02 3.54 -23.69
N LEU A 715 -20.89 3.75 -24.69
CA LEU A 715 -21.55 2.69 -25.43
C LEU A 715 -21.01 2.56 -26.85
N SER A 716 -21.31 1.44 -27.52
CA SER A 716 -21.04 1.31 -28.95
C SER A 716 -21.91 2.28 -29.76
N ARG A 717 -21.44 2.65 -30.96
CA ARG A 717 -22.18 3.57 -31.86
C ARG A 717 -23.62 3.11 -32.14
N ALA A 718 -23.82 1.79 -32.29
CA ALA A 718 -25.14 1.20 -32.51
C ALA A 718 -26.01 1.21 -31.24
N ALA A 719 -25.42 1.12 -30.05
CA ALA A 719 -26.14 1.25 -28.79
C ALA A 719 -26.50 2.73 -28.51
N ASN A 720 -25.58 3.68 -28.74
CA ASN A 720 -25.88 5.11 -28.68
C ASN A 720 -27.02 5.46 -29.65
N ALA A 721 -26.95 5.09 -30.93
CA ALA A 721 -28.01 5.39 -31.89
C ALA A 721 -29.39 4.85 -31.45
N LYS A 722 -29.44 3.69 -30.77
CA LYS A 722 -30.68 3.17 -30.17
C LYS A 722 -31.14 4.01 -28.97
N VAL A 723 -30.23 4.38 -28.07
CA VAL A 723 -30.53 5.26 -26.93
C VAL A 723 -31.00 6.64 -27.42
N ASP A 724 -30.32 7.24 -28.39
CA ASP A 724 -30.68 8.50 -29.02
C ASP A 724 -32.08 8.42 -29.66
N SER A 725 -32.40 7.33 -30.38
CA SER A 725 -33.74 7.11 -30.93
C SER A 725 -34.82 6.94 -29.83
N PHE A 726 -34.49 6.27 -28.73
CA PHE A 726 -35.41 6.09 -27.60
C PHE A 726 -35.64 7.40 -26.81
N LEU A 727 -34.62 8.27 -26.73
CA LEU A 727 -34.72 9.58 -26.11
C LEU A 727 -35.39 10.62 -27.02
N ALA A 728 -35.37 10.43 -28.33
CA ALA A 728 -36.02 11.30 -29.31
C ALA A 728 -37.54 11.09 -29.43
N GLY A 729 -38.05 9.90 -29.06
CA GLY A 729 -39.48 9.53 -29.09
C GLY A 729 -39.82 8.51 -30.17
#